data_AF-A0A976E5Q3-F1
#
_entry.id   AF-A0A976E5Q3-F1
#
_cell.length_a   1.000
_cell.length_b   1.000
_cell.length_c   1.000
_cell.angle_alpha   90.00
_cell.angle_beta   90.00
_cell.angle_gamma   90.00
#
_symmetry.space_group_name_H-M   'P 1'
#
loop_
_entity.id
_entity.type
_entity.pdbx_description
1 polymer ?
#
loop_
_entity_poly.entity_id
_entity_poly.type
_entity_poly.pdbx_seq_one_letter_code
_entity_poly.pdbx_strand_id
1 'polypeptide(L)'
;MSVSTHGMRLKTPSAALRSAVELLSSMRFSISLLTVICIASVIGTVLKQGEPLTNYVNQFGPFWSDVFRAMNLNTIYSAWWFMLILAFLVLSTSLCIARNTPKILADLKVYKEGMREQSLKAFGHKHEAGLTQDTAMATDRIARQLAGSGWKVKVQQRDNGTMIAAKAGSANKLGYIAAHSAIVLVCIGGLLDGDLFVRMQQWFGGKTIFTGGGMIAEVPAQHRLPPGNPAFRGNMFVSEGTSASTAILNQNGGVLLQDLPFSIELKKFIVEHYSTGMPKLFASEIIIHDKETGEKKEARVEVNHPARHRGIEIYQSSFDDGGSSVKLQAVPLSAGGKAFDVQGAIGGQSQLTKGQDTNADKMTLEYTGLRVINVENFSKNKAGSSEVDVRKVDLRQSIDSKLGSANKLGQDKGLRNVGPSISYKLRDGAGQATEYNNYMLPVIMEPNEKGEGLPIYLWGMRTNPNDSFSYLKVPADDQGSPDGFSRLKMALAEPAMREAAVKRYVAKAVDPTKPEMAQQLMVSAGRALNLFAGEEKIGEKQAAGLQAIADFMETAVPPAEREKAGEVLVRILNGVLFELTQLSREKANLKPLEPDEKTQAFMAQAVVALSDSFFYPAPFAFTLKEFNQVQASIFQLARAPGKWIVYIGCLFLIIGIFAMLYVRERRVWVWITPEGDASRAQMALSTNRKTMDGDKEFEMLKTKLLGNPV
;
A
#
# COMPACT_ATOMS: atom_id res chain seq x y z
N MET A 1 27.70 -26.66 -32.95
CA MET A 1 28.31 -27.18 -31.71
C MET A 1 27.17 -27.64 -30.82
N SER A 2 27.08 -28.91 -30.46
CA SER A 2 26.13 -29.34 -29.43
C SER A 2 26.58 -28.70 -28.12
N VAL A 3 25.79 -27.79 -27.58
CA VAL A 3 26.04 -27.20 -26.27
C VAL A 3 25.74 -28.30 -25.26
N SER A 4 26.77 -28.97 -24.75
CA SER A 4 26.58 -29.99 -23.73
C SER A 4 25.93 -29.35 -22.50
N THR A 5 24.79 -29.89 -22.08
CA THR A 5 24.05 -29.45 -20.89
C THR A 5 24.72 -29.89 -19.58
N HIS A 6 25.78 -30.70 -19.65
CA HIS A 6 26.55 -31.19 -18.50
C HIS A 6 27.49 -30.11 -17.97
N GLY A 7 27.69 -30.07 -16.65
CA GLY A 7 28.57 -29.11 -15.99
C GLY A 7 30.07 -29.34 -16.22
N MET A 8 30.88 -28.54 -15.54
CA MET A 8 32.34 -28.63 -15.50
C MET A 8 32.78 -29.87 -14.73
N ARG A 9 33.63 -30.68 -15.35
CA ARG A 9 34.28 -31.82 -14.69
C ARG A 9 35.66 -31.40 -14.21
N LEU A 10 35.80 -31.23 -12.91
CA LEU A 10 37.09 -30.94 -12.29
C LEU A 10 37.96 -32.20 -12.21
N LYS A 11 39.25 -32.04 -12.52
CA LYS A 11 40.28 -33.05 -12.27
C LYS A 11 40.75 -32.93 -10.81
N THR A 12 39.88 -33.34 -9.89
CA THR A 12 40.13 -33.36 -8.43
C THR A 12 39.95 -34.80 -7.91
N PRO A 13 40.74 -35.25 -6.93
CA PRO A 13 40.57 -36.56 -6.31
C PRO A 13 39.27 -36.67 -5.51
N SER A 14 38.67 -35.55 -5.07
CA SER A 14 37.41 -35.56 -4.34
C SER A 14 36.22 -35.76 -5.27
N ALA A 15 35.55 -36.91 -5.15
CA ALA A 15 34.33 -37.23 -5.88
C ALA A 15 33.19 -36.26 -5.55
N ALA A 16 33.06 -35.86 -4.28
CA ALA A 16 32.04 -34.92 -3.83
C ALA A 16 32.21 -33.53 -4.46
N LEU A 17 33.44 -33.00 -4.48
CA LEU A 17 33.73 -31.69 -5.10
C LEU A 17 33.48 -31.72 -6.60
N ARG A 18 33.85 -32.83 -7.27
CA ARG A 18 33.62 -33.02 -8.71
C ARG A 18 32.12 -33.01 -9.03
N SER A 19 31.32 -33.80 -8.32
CA SER A 19 29.87 -33.88 -8.51
C SER A 19 29.17 -32.57 -8.20
N ALA A 20 29.58 -31.88 -7.12
CA ALA A 20 29.02 -30.58 -6.75
C ALA A 20 29.26 -29.52 -7.83
N VAL A 21 30.48 -29.43 -8.36
CA VAL A 21 30.79 -28.46 -9.42
C VAL A 21 30.12 -28.83 -10.74
N GLU A 22 29.99 -30.11 -11.07
CA GLU A 22 29.23 -30.57 -12.25
C GLU A 22 27.73 -30.23 -12.14
N LEU A 23 27.13 -30.38 -10.96
CA LEU A 23 25.74 -29.98 -10.73
C LEU A 23 25.57 -28.46 -10.80
N LEU A 24 26.39 -27.71 -10.04
CA LEU A 24 26.28 -26.25 -9.93
C LEU A 24 26.55 -25.54 -11.25
N SER A 25 27.35 -26.10 -12.16
CA SER A 25 27.62 -25.51 -13.48
C SER A 25 26.77 -26.11 -14.62
N SER A 26 25.71 -26.85 -14.29
CA SER A 26 24.75 -27.40 -15.24
C SER A 26 23.69 -26.35 -15.64
N MET A 27 23.45 -26.21 -16.95
CA MET A 27 22.40 -25.30 -17.45
C MET A 27 21.00 -25.72 -16.99
N ARG A 28 20.74 -27.04 -16.89
CA ARG A 28 19.44 -27.56 -16.44
C ARG A 28 19.17 -27.18 -14.99
N PHE A 29 20.21 -27.21 -14.16
CA PHE A 29 20.11 -26.82 -12.75
C PHE A 29 19.77 -25.33 -12.62
N SER A 30 20.47 -24.45 -13.34
CA SER A 30 20.17 -23.00 -13.30
C SER A 30 18.74 -22.69 -13.77
N ILE A 31 18.26 -23.34 -14.83
CA ILE A 31 16.89 -23.13 -15.34
C ILE A 31 15.85 -23.58 -14.31
N SER A 32 16.07 -24.73 -13.65
CA SER A 32 15.18 -25.18 -12.57
C SER A 32 15.14 -24.18 -11.40
N LEU A 33 16.30 -23.66 -10.97
CA LEU A 33 16.36 -22.65 -9.91
C LEU A 33 15.63 -21.37 -10.29
N LEU A 34 15.81 -20.90 -11.54
CA LEU A 34 15.11 -19.72 -12.04
C LEU A 34 13.60 -19.92 -12.01
N THR A 35 13.09 -21.08 -12.45
CA THR A 35 11.66 -21.40 -12.39
C THR A 35 11.12 -21.34 -10.96
N VAL A 36 11.85 -21.91 -9.99
CA VAL A 36 11.46 -21.87 -8.57
C VAL A 36 11.44 -20.43 -8.04
N ILE A 37 12.44 -19.61 -8.36
CA ILE A 37 12.48 -18.19 -7.99
C ILE A 37 11.29 -17.44 -8.61
N CYS A 38 10.96 -17.70 -9.88
CA CYS A 38 9.81 -17.08 -10.54
C CYS A 38 8.50 -17.42 -9.82
N ILE A 39 8.27 -18.70 -9.48
CA ILE A 39 7.07 -19.13 -8.73
C ILE A 39 7.01 -18.44 -7.36
N ALA A 40 8.12 -18.43 -6.62
CA ALA A 40 8.20 -17.73 -5.35
C ALA A 40 7.89 -16.24 -5.49
N SER A 41 8.46 -15.57 -6.49
CA SER A 41 8.25 -14.13 -6.73
C SER A 41 6.80 -13.81 -7.08
N VAL A 42 6.10 -14.68 -7.81
CA VAL A 42 4.65 -14.53 -8.08
C VAL A 42 3.86 -14.62 -6.77
N ILE A 43 4.14 -15.60 -5.92
CA ILE A 43 3.49 -15.73 -4.61
C ILE A 43 3.74 -14.46 -3.78
N GLY A 44 4.97 -13.97 -3.74
CA GLY A 44 5.35 -12.74 -3.02
C GLY A 44 4.73 -11.46 -3.57
N THR A 45 4.28 -11.46 -4.83
CA THR A 45 3.58 -10.33 -5.45
C THR A 45 2.09 -10.35 -5.13
N VAL A 46 1.49 -11.55 -5.08
CA VAL A 46 0.06 -11.71 -4.74
C VAL A 46 -0.16 -11.52 -3.24
N LEU A 47 0.71 -12.08 -2.41
CA LEU A 47 0.66 -11.90 -0.97
C LEU A 47 1.38 -10.61 -0.58
N LYS A 48 0.64 -9.59 -0.13
CA LYS A 48 1.25 -8.35 0.39
C LYS A 48 2.29 -8.70 1.47
N GLN A 49 3.48 -8.10 1.39
CA GLN A 49 4.62 -8.45 2.23
C GLN A 49 4.68 -7.53 3.46
N GLY A 50 5.04 -8.07 4.63
CA GLY A 50 5.29 -7.28 5.84
C GLY A 50 4.07 -6.62 6.50
N GLU A 51 2.86 -7.11 6.21
CA GLU A 51 1.63 -6.61 6.85
C GLU A 51 1.49 -7.11 8.30
N PRO A 52 0.67 -6.45 9.14
CA PRO A 52 0.28 -6.98 10.44
C PRO A 52 -0.38 -8.36 10.34
N LEU A 53 -0.13 -9.23 11.33
CA LEU A 53 -0.66 -10.61 11.34
C LEU A 53 -2.18 -10.68 11.21
N THR A 54 -2.89 -9.73 11.84
CA THR A 54 -4.35 -9.63 11.78
C THR A 54 -4.87 -9.44 10.35
N ASN A 55 -4.13 -8.71 9.49
CA ASN A 55 -4.54 -8.50 8.10
C ASN A 55 -4.49 -9.81 7.31
N TYR A 56 -3.49 -10.66 7.58
CA TYR A 56 -3.43 -11.99 6.98
C TYR A 56 -4.54 -12.90 7.51
N VAL A 57 -4.81 -12.89 8.82
CA VAL A 57 -5.90 -13.67 9.41
C VAL A 57 -7.26 -13.25 8.84
N ASN A 58 -7.52 -11.95 8.69
CA ASN A 58 -8.78 -11.44 8.15
C ASN A 58 -8.98 -11.81 6.67
N GLN A 59 -7.90 -11.85 5.88
CA GLN A 59 -7.99 -12.16 4.45
C GLN A 59 -7.99 -13.66 4.13
N PHE A 60 -7.22 -14.45 4.89
CA PHE A 60 -6.94 -15.86 4.56
C PHE A 60 -7.36 -16.85 5.66
N GLY A 61 -7.80 -16.36 6.82
CA GLY A 61 -8.11 -17.16 7.99
C GLY A 61 -6.88 -17.54 8.84
N PRO A 62 -7.07 -18.00 10.09
CA PRO A 62 -5.97 -18.32 11.02
C PRO A 62 -5.00 -19.37 10.48
N PHE A 63 -5.52 -20.45 9.89
CA PHE A 63 -4.72 -21.56 9.40
C PHE A 63 -3.70 -21.13 8.32
N TRP A 64 -4.16 -20.45 7.27
CA TRP A 64 -3.28 -20.01 6.19
C TRP A 64 -2.30 -18.93 6.65
N SER A 65 -2.73 -18.04 7.54
CA SER A 65 -1.84 -17.05 8.16
C SER A 65 -0.67 -17.71 8.90
N ASP A 66 -0.93 -18.78 9.65
CA ASP A 66 0.12 -19.52 10.34
C ASP A 66 1.05 -20.26 9.36
N VAL A 67 0.52 -20.85 8.29
CA VAL A 67 1.32 -21.47 7.22
C VAL A 67 2.25 -20.43 6.57
N PHE A 68 1.72 -19.26 6.22
CA PHE A 68 2.50 -18.19 5.61
C PHE A 68 3.62 -17.72 6.52
N ARG A 69 3.35 -17.59 7.82
CA ARG A 69 4.36 -17.24 8.81
C ARG A 69 5.42 -18.33 8.98
N ALA A 70 5.02 -19.59 9.10
CA ALA A 70 5.94 -20.72 9.28
C ALA A 70 6.92 -20.87 8.10
N MET A 71 6.42 -20.63 6.88
CA MET A 71 7.22 -20.70 5.66
C MET A 71 7.93 -19.37 5.29
N ASN A 72 7.75 -18.31 6.08
CA ASN A 72 8.20 -16.93 5.79
C ASN A 72 7.69 -16.39 4.43
N LEU A 73 6.50 -16.77 3.99
CA LEU A 73 5.89 -16.27 2.75
C LEU A 73 5.44 -14.81 2.85
N ASN A 74 5.15 -14.35 4.06
CA ASN A 74 4.85 -12.95 4.37
C ASN A 74 6.10 -12.03 4.26
N THR A 75 7.30 -12.60 4.17
CA THR A 75 8.58 -11.88 4.03
C THR A 75 9.53 -12.60 3.07
N ILE A 76 8.98 -13.08 1.94
CA ILE A 76 9.61 -14.05 1.04
C ILE A 76 10.98 -13.62 0.51
N TYR A 77 11.12 -12.33 0.16
CA TYR A 77 12.35 -11.78 -0.41
C TYR A 77 13.52 -11.73 0.59
N SER A 78 13.20 -11.80 1.89
CA SER A 78 14.19 -11.88 2.97
C SER A 78 14.33 -13.30 3.53
N ALA A 79 13.49 -14.26 3.10
CA ALA A 79 13.47 -15.61 3.63
C ALA A 79 14.79 -16.34 3.32
N TRP A 80 15.29 -17.10 4.30
CA TRP A 80 16.59 -17.78 4.19
C TRP A 80 16.65 -18.74 2.98
N TRP A 81 15.55 -19.45 2.71
CA TRP A 81 15.47 -20.40 1.60
C TRP A 81 15.50 -19.68 0.25
N PHE A 82 14.84 -18.52 0.14
CA PHE A 82 14.83 -17.73 -1.08
C PHE A 82 16.23 -17.18 -1.38
N MET A 83 16.89 -16.64 -0.34
CA MET A 83 18.28 -16.17 -0.41
C MET A 83 19.26 -17.27 -0.79
N LEU A 84 19.05 -18.49 -0.29
CA LEU A 84 19.87 -19.66 -0.62
C LEU A 84 19.70 -20.10 -2.08
N ILE A 85 18.46 -20.12 -2.59
CA ILE A 85 18.19 -20.42 -4.01
C ILE A 85 18.81 -19.33 -4.91
N LEU A 86 18.67 -18.06 -4.53
CA LEU A 86 19.28 -16.93 -5.24
C LEU A 86 20.81 -17.03 -5.25
N ALA A 87 21.43 -17.38 -4.12
CA ALA A 87 22.87 -17.59 -4.03
C ALA A 87 23.34 -18.73 -4.94
N PHE A 88 22.62 -19.86 -4.99
CA PHE A 88 22.92 -20.94 -5.92
C PHE A 88 22.75 -20.54 -7.39
N LEU A 89 21.73 -19.73 -7.71
CA LEU A 89 21.53 -19.21 -9.06
C LEU A 89 22.72 -18.32 -9.47
N VAL A 90 23.14 -17.39 -8.60
CA VAL A 90 24.29 -16.51 -8.84
C VAL A 90 25.57 -17.31 -9.02
N LEU A 91 25.82 -18.29 -8.16
CA LEU A 91 27.00 -19.15 -8.26
C LEU A 91 26.99 -19.94 -9.57
N SER A 92 25.84 -20.55 -9.91
CA SER A 92 25.66 -21.35 -11.10
C SER A 92 25.87 -20.56 -12.40
N THR A 93 25.21 -19.40 -12.49
CA THR A 93 25.33 -18.49 -13.64
C THR A 93 26.76 -17.92 -13.77
N SER A 94 27.40 -17.60 -12.65
CA SER A 94 28.82 -17.17 -12.62
C SER A 94 29.75 -18.27 -13.14
N LEU A 95 29.56 -19.53 -12.72
CA LEU A 95 30.34 -20.66 -13.22
C LEU A 95 30.09 -20.92 -14.73
N CYS A 96 28.87 -20.74 -15.21
CA CYS A 96 28.53 -20.80 -16.64
C CYS A 96 29.26 -19.71 -17.44
N ILE A 97 29.30 -18.48 -16.94
CA ILE A 97 30.07 -17.38 -17.55
C ILE A 97 31.56 -17.73 -17.57
N ALA A 98 32.13 -18.14 -16.44
CA ALA A 98 33.55 -18.48 -16.32
C ALA A 98 33.97 -19.60 -17.29
N ARG A 99 33.11 -20.60 -17.49
CA ARG A 99 33.36 -21.72 -18.42
C ARG A 99 33.28 -21.31 -19.89
N ASN A 100 32.28 -20.51 -20.26
CA ASN A 100 31.96 -20.22 -21.66
C ASN A 100 32.73 -19.02 -22.20
N THR A 101 33.09 -18.05 -21.36
CA THR A 101 33.77 -16.82 -21.78
C THR A 101 35.09 -17.10 -22.51
N PRO A 102 36.02 -17.95 -22.01
CA PRO A 102 37.26 -18.23 -22.72
C PRO A 102 37.04 -18.86 -24.10
N LYS A 103 36.06 -19.76 -24.21
CA LYS A 103 35.71 -20.44 -25.48
C LYS A 103 35.14 -19.45 -26.49
N ILE A 104 34.26 -18.55 -26.03
CA ILE A 104 33.69 -17.50 -26.85
C ILE A 104 34.80 -16.56 -27.34
N LEU A 105 35.67 -16.08 -26.44
CA LEU A 105 36.79 -15.20 -26.79
C LEU A 105 37.77 -15.87 -27.78
N ALA A 106 38.04 -17.17 -27.64
CA ALA A 106 38.85 -17.92 -28.59
C ALA A 106 38.17 -18.04 -29.96
N ASP A 107 36.88 -18.40 -30.02
CA ASP A 107 36.15 -18.52 -31.29
C ASP A 107 35.93 -17.18 -31.99
N LEU A 108 35.86 -16.06 -31.24
CA LEU A 108 35.89 -14.72 -31.81
C LEU A 108 37.17 -14.44 -32.62
N LYS A 109 38.28 -15.14 -32.32
CA LYS A 109 39.55 -15.03 -33.05
C LYS A 109 39.66 -16.03 -34.22
N VAL A 110 38.94 -17.16 -34.20
CA VAL A 110 39.04 -18.22 -35.22
C VAL A 110 38.15 -17.94 -36.44
N TYR A 111 38.72 -18.03 -37.66
CA TYR A 111 37.99 -17.86 -38.92
C TYR A 111 37.53 -19.18 -39.55
N LYS A 112 38.07 -20.32 -39.08
CA LYS A 112 37.84 -21.68 -39.62
C LYS A 112 38.28 -21.80 -41.08
N GLU A 113 39.44 -21.23 -41.37
CA GLU A 113 40.15 -21.32 -42.64
C GLU A 113 40.47 -22.78 -43.02
N GLY A 114 40.71 -23.68 -42.05
CA GLY A 114 41.03 -25.10 -42.26
C GLY A 114 39.87 -26.04 -42.64
N MET A 115 38.73 -25.54 -43.13
CA MET A 115 37.60 -26.41 -43.50
C MET A 115 37.97 -27.30 -44.71
N ARG A 116 37.58 -28.59 -44.67
CA ARG A 116 37.75 -29.51 -45.80
C ARG A 116 36.71 -29.21 -46.88
N GLU A 117 37.10 -29.33 -48.15
CA GLU A 117 36.22 -29.11 -49.30
C GLU A 117 34.94 -29.94 -49.24
N GLN A 118 35.05 -31.25 -48.97
CA GLN A 118 33.89 -32.13 -48.84
C GLN A 118 32.87 -31.65 -47.79
N SER A 119 33.32 -30.92 -46.76
CA SER A 119 32.42 -30.37 -45.74
C SER A 119 31.55 -29.22 -46.28
N LEU A 120 31.99 -28.50 -47.32
CA LEU A 120 31.18 -27.46 -47.99
C LEU A 120 29.93 -28.06 -48.65
N LYS A 121 30.05 -29.30 -49.17
CA LYS A 121 28.94 -30.04 -49.79
C LYS A 121 27.85 -30.43 -48.80
N ALA A 122 28.12 -30.39 -47.49
CA ALA A 122 27.17 -30.77 -46.44
C ALA A 122 26.29 -29.60 -45.94
N PHE A 123 26.58 -28.34 -46.34
CA PHE A 123 25.77 -27.20 -45.93
C PHE A 123 24.43 -27.15 -46.69
N GLY A 124 23.39 -26.61 -46.03
CA GLY A 124 22.10 -26.36 -46.68
C GLY A 124 22.20 -25.23 -47.71
N HIS A 125 22.93 -24.15 -47.38
CA HIS A 125 23.24 -23.07 -48.30
C HIS A 125 24.62 -23.31 -48.92
N LYS A 126 24.62 -23.90 -50.11
CA LYS A 126 25.81 -24.21 -50.90
C LYS A 126 25.57 -23.93 -52.38
N HIS A 127 26.60 -23.51 -53.08
CA HIS A 127 26.56 -23.30 -54.53
C HIS A 127 27.94 -23.55 -55.14
N GLU A 128 27.96 -23.89 -56.41
CA GLU A 128 29.16 -24.18 -57.17
C GLU A 128 29.03 -23.56 -58.55
N ALA A 129 30.07 -22.86 -59.00
CA ALA A 129 30.10 -22.19 -60.29
C ALA A 129 31.52 -22.18 -60.87
N GLY A 130 31.63 -22.24 -62.19
CA GLY A 130 32.86 -21.93 -62.91
C GLY A 130 33.08 -20.42 -62.99
N LEU A 131 34.33 -19.99 -62.88
CA LEU A 131 34.78 -18.61 -62.96
C LEU A 131 35.73 -18.47 -64.15
N THR A 132 35.53 -17.45 -64.97
CA THR A 132 36.37 -17.15 -66.15
C THR A 132 37.76 -16.60 -65.82
N GLN A 133 38.05 -16.40 -64.53
CA GLN A 133 39.30 -15.83 -64.03
C GLN A 133 40.20 -16.93 -63.48
N ASP A 134 41.51 -16.72 -63.53
CA ASP A 134 42.45 -17.57 -62.81
C ASP A 134 42.19 -17.55 -61.29
N THR A 135 42.77 -18.52 -60.58
CA THR A 135 42.54 -18.72 -59.14
C THR A 135 42.98 -17.51 -58.30
N ALA A 136 44.04 -16.79 -58.69
CA ALA A 136 44.59 -15.67 -57.92
C ALA A 136 43.72 -14.42 -58.07
N MET A 137 43.32 -14.10 -59.31
CA MET A 137 42.42 -12.98 -59.63
C MET A 137 41.03 -13.20 -59.03
N ALA A 138 40.48 -14.41 -59.14
CA ALA A 138 39.21 -14.76 -58.52
C ALA A 138 39.25 -14.62 -57.00
N THR A 139 40.37 -15.04 -56.37
CA THR A 139 40.56 -14.94 -54.93
C THR A 139 40.57 -13.49 -54.46
N ASP A 140 41.39 -12.64 -55.08
CA ASP A 140 41.50 -11.22 -54.71
C ASP A 140 40.17 -10.47 -54.92
N ARG A 141 39.47 -10.73 -56.04
CA ARG A 141 38.14 -10.15 -56.32
C ARG A 141 37.14 -10.51 -55.23
N ILE A 142 36.97 -11.79 -54.93
CA ILE A 142 35.97 -12.27 -53.97
C ILE A 142 36.32 -11.81 -52.55
N ALA A 143 37.61 -11.83 -52.18
CA ALA A 143 38.06 -11.35 -50.88
C ALA A 143 37.79 -9.84 -50.69
N ARG A 144 38.08 -9.00 -51.69
CA ARG A 144 37.80 -7.56 -51.65
C ARG A 144 36.30 -7.26 -51.61
N GLN A 145 35.49 -7.96 -52.39
CA GLN A 145 34.03 -7.78 -52.40
C GLN A 145 33.40 -8.13 -51.04
N LEU A 146 33.86 -9.22 -50.40
CA LEU A 146 33.43 -9.59 -49.05
C LEU A 146 33.87 -8.55 -48.03
N ALA A 147 35.13 -8.12 -48.07
CA ALA A 147 35.66 -7.09 -47.16
C ALA A 147 34.90 -5.76 -47.29
N GLY A 148 34.65 -5.30 -48.52
CA GLY A 148 33.87 -4.09 -48.81
C GLY A 148 32.39 -4.19 -48.42
N SER A 149 31.86 -5.41 -48.25
CA SER A 149 30.49 -5.65 -47.75
C SER A 149 30.43 -5.83 -46.23
N GLY A 150 31.49 -5.45 -45.50
CA GLY A 150 31.55 -5.48 -44.03
C GLY A 150 31.93 -6.83 -43.42
N TRP A 151 32.41 -7.79 -44.22
CA TRP A 151 32.88 -9.07 -43.71
C TRP A 151 34.35 -9.00 -43.29
N LYS A 152 34.71 -9.68 -42.20
CA LYS A 152 36.10 -9.91 -41.84
C LYS A 152 36.59 -11.16 -42.58
N VAL A 153 37.54 -10.97 -43.50
CA VAL A 153 37.99 -12.01 -44.44
C VAL A 153 39.40 -12.49 -44.08
N LYS A 154 39.64 -13.79 -44.25
CA LYS A 154 40.97 -14.40 -44.19
C LYS A 154 41.13 -15.40 -45.35
N VAL A 155 42.24 -15.31 -46.06
CA VAL A 155 42.57 -16.19 -47.19
C VAL A 155 43.61 -17.21 -46.75
N GLN A 156 43.44 -18.46 -47.17
CA GLN A 156 44.40 -19.55 -46.96
C GLN A 156 44.65 -20.26 -48.30
N GLN A 157 45.88 -20.16 -48.80
CA GLN A 157 46.33 -20.94 -49.95
C GLN A 157 46.68 -22.37 -49.50
N ARG A 158 46.37 -23.35 -50.36
CA ARG A 158 46.70 -24.76 -50.20
C ARG A 158 47.14 -25.34 -51.55
N ASP A 159 47.75 -26.52 -51.54
CA ASP A 159 48.37 -27.13 -52.73
C ASP A 159 47.38 -27.32 -53.91
N ASN A 160 46.10 -27.57 -53.62
CA ASN A 160 45.07 -27.86 -54.63
C ASN A 160 44.04 -26.72 -54.81
N GLY A 161 44.26 -25.53 -54.23
CA GLY A 161 43.32 -24.41 -54.32
C GLY A 161 43.41 -23.42 -53.16
N THR A 162 42.55 -22.39 -53.19
CA THR A 162 42.53 -21.30 -52.20
C THR A 162 41.20 -21.22 -51.46
N MET A 163 41.25 -21.15 -50.13
CA MET A 163 40.09 -20.99 -49.25
C MET A 163 39.96 -19.54 -48.79
N ILE A 164 38.79 -18.94 -49.01
CA ILE A 164 38.40 -17.66 -48.45
C ILE A 164 37.40 -17.93 -47.33
N ALA A 165 37.78 -17.63 -46.09
CA ALA A 165 36.91 -17.71 -44.93
C ALA A 165 36.53 -16.30 -44.46
N ALA A 166 35.23 -16.00 -44.42
CA ALA A 166 34.71 -14.70 -44.02
C ALA A 166 33.70 -14.82 -42.89
N LYS A 167 33.71 -13.86 -41.96
CA LYS A 167 32.74 -13.80 -40.84
C LYS A 167 32.17 -12.41 -40.63
N ALA A 168 30.91 -12.35 -40.21
CA ALA A 168 30.24 -11.12 -39.78
C ALA A 168 29.31 -11.39 -38.58
N GLY A 169 29.05 -10.34 -37.78
CA GLY A 169 28.12 -10.40 -36.64
C GLY A 169 28.64 -11.12 -35.40
N SER A 170 29.96 -11.10 -35.16
CA SER A 170 30.58 -11.79 -34.02
C SER A 170 30.15 -11.25 -32.64
N ALA A 171 29.59 -10.03 -32.59
CA ALA A 171 29.06 -9.41 -31.37
C ALA A 171 27.87 -10.17 -30.76
N ASN A 172 27.17 -11.02 -31.51
CA ASN A 172 26.08 -11.87 -31.00
C ASN A 172 26.52 -12.69 -29.77
N LYS A 173 27.74 -13.23 -29.79
CA LYS A 173 28.29 -14.03 -28.69
C LYS A 173 28.69 -13.21 -27.47
N LEU A 174 29.05 -11.93 -27.65
CA LEU A 174 29.26 -11.02 -26.53
C LEU A 174 27.93 -10.69 -25.84
N GLY A 175 26.83 -10.70 -26.59
CA GLY A 175 25.49 -10.55 -26.04
C GLY A 175 25.13 -11.62 -25.01
N TYR A 176 25.53 -12.88 -25.25
CA TYR A 176 25.36 -13.97 -24.28
C TYR A 176 26.08 -13.67 -22.96
N ILE A 177 27.34 -13.23 -23.02
CA ILE A 177 28.13 -12.88 -21.82
C ILE A 177 27.46 -11.73 -21.09
N ALA A 178 27.11 -10.64 -21.81
CA ALA A 178 26.48 -9.47 -21.22
C ALA A 178 25.16 -9.82 -20.50
N ALA A 179 24.27 -10.59 -21.13
CA ALA A 179 22.99 -10.95 -20.52
C ALA A 179 23.13 -11.86 -19.28
N HIS A 180 24.09 -12.80 -19.27
CA HIS A 180 24.31 -13.64 -18.08
C HIS A 180 25.00 -12.86 -16.97
N SER A 181 25.99 -12.01 -17.31
CA SER A 181 26.62 -11.10 -16.35
C SER A 181 25.61 -10.12 -15.76
N ALA A 182 24.63 -9.66 -16.54
CA ALA A 182 23.56 -8.80 -16.06
C ALA A 182 22.76 -9.43 -14.92
N ILE A 183 22.33 -10.69 -15.08
CA ILE A 183 21.59 -11.41 -14.04
C ILE A 183 22.42 -11.49 -12.75
N VAL A 184 23.70 -11.87 -12.87
CA VAL A 184 24.63 -11.94 -11.72
C VAL A 184 24.75 -10.58 -11.03
N LEU A 185 24.98 -9.51 -11.79
CA LEU A 185 25.13 -8.16 -11.24
C LEU A 185 23.86 -7.68 -10.56
N VAL A 186 22.69 -7.87 -11.16
CA VAL A 186 21.39 -7.48 -10.56
C VAL A 186 21.15 -8.25 -9.26
N CYS A 187 21.38 -9.57 -9.25
CA CYS A 187 21.20 -10.37 -8.05
C CYS A 187 22.19 -9.97 -6.94
N ILE A 188 23.47 -9.75 -7.26
CA ILE A 188 24.46 -9.27 -6.27
C ILE A 188 24.08 -7.89 -5.75
N GLY A 189 23.70 -6.95 -6.62
CA GLY A 189 23.25 -5.62 -6.22
C GLY A 189 22.04 -5.68 -5.29
N GLY A 190 21.03 -6.49 -5.62
CA GLY A 190 19.87 -6.70 -4.75
C GLY A 190 20.21 -7.34 -3.40
N LEU A 191 21.15 -8.29 -3.36
CA LEU A 191 21.65 -8.88 -2.11
C LEU A 191 22.35 -7.83 -1.23
N LEU A 192 23.12 -6.92 -1.85
CA LEU A 192 23.85 -5.87 -1.15
C LEU A 192 22.93 -4.76 -0.63
N ASP A 193 21.82 -4.47 -1.31
CA ASP A 193 20.83 -3.47 -0.88
C ASP A 193 19.77 -4.03 0.09
N GLY A 194 19.66 -5.36 0.18
CA GLY A 194 18.72 -6.04 1.08
C GLY A 194 19.23 -6.22 2.52
N ASP A 195 18.56 -7.08 3.28
CA ASP A 195 18.84 -7.30 4.70
C ASP A 195 20.11 -8.13 4.98
N LEU A 196 20.93 -8.45 3.97
CA LEU A 196 22.10 -9.33 4.13
C LEU A 196 23.04 -8.83 5.24
N PHE A 197 23.38 -7.53 5.22
CA PHE A 197 24.26 -6.94 6.22
C PHE A 197 23.64 -6.90 7.61
N VAL A 198 22.35 -6.58 7.69
CA VAL A 198 21.59 -6.57 8.95
C VAL A 198 21.52 -7.98 9.54
N ARG A 199 21.32 -9.02 8.72
CA ARG A 199 21.32 -10.43 9.15
C ARG A 199 22.69 -10.91 9.58
N MET A 200 23.76 -10.54 8.87
CA MET A 200 25.13 -10.85 9.29
C MET A 200 25.45 -10.24 10.67
N GLN A 201 24.99 -9.02 10.93
CA GLN A 201 25.12 -8.39 12.26
C GLN A 201 24.32 -9.12 13.34
N GLN A 202 23.17 -9.71 13.00
CA GLN A 202 22.41 -10.53 13.94
C GLN A 202 23.08 -11.88 14.22
N TRP A 203 23.58 -12.56 13.18
CA TRP A 203 24.20 -13.89 13.32
C TRP A 203 25.59 -13.84 13.97
N PHE A 204 26.41 -12.85 13.61
CA PHE A 204 27.82 -12.79 14.00
C PHE A 204 28.16 -11.56 14.86
N GLY A 205 27.34 -10.52 14.82
CA GLY A 205 27.58 -9.24 15.51
C GLY A 205 26.83 -9.07 16.83
N GLY A 206 26.14 -10.11 17.32
CA GLY A 206 25.41 -10.09 18.60
C GLY A 206 24.22 -9.13 18.64
N LYS A 207 23.70 -8.71 17.48
CA LYS A 207 22.55 -7.80 17.41
C LYS A 207 21.24 -8.59 17.50
N THR A 208 20.27 -8.07 18.26
CA THR A 208 18.97 -8.72 18.48
C THR A 208 17.83 -7.76 18.21
N ILE A 209 16.68 -8.29 17.80
CA ILE A 209 15.48 -7.49 17.53
C ILE A 209 14.88 -6.99 18.86
N PHE A 210 14.46 -5.73 18.91
CA PHE A 210 13.75 -5.15 20.05
C PHE A 210 12.24 -5.37 19.90
N THR A 211 11.62 -5.91 20.96
CA THR A 211 10.19 -6.23 21.02
C THR A 211 9.43 -5.43 22.08
N GLY A 212 10.12 -4.58 22.84
CA GLY A 212 9.54 -3.77 23.91
C GLY A 212 8.90 -2.47 23.42
N GLY A 213 8.16 -1.81 24.31
CA GLY A 213 7.78 -0.40 24.16
C GLY A 213 8.72 0.50 24.96
N GLY A 214 8.81 1.78 24.61
CA GLY A 214 9.61 2.75 25.36
C GLY A 214 10.23 3.84 24.47
N MET A 215 11.02 4.71 25.07
CA MET A 215 11.71 5.79 24.36
C MET A 215 12.90 5.24 23.56
N ILE A 216 13.11 5.77 22.35
CA ILE A 216 14.25 5.38 21.48
C ILE A 216 15.60 5.56 22.21
N ALA A 217 15.70 6.54 23.11
CA ALA A 217 16.91 6.80 23.89
C ALA A 217 17.25 5.69 24.90
N GLU A 218 16.25 4.94 25.37
CA GLU A 218 16.39 3.90 26.40
C GLU A 218 16.69 2.51 25.80
N VAL A 219 16.58 2.37 24.47
CA VAL A 219 16.80 1.09 23.80
C VAL A 219 18.27 0.67 23.87
N PRO A 220 18.60 -0.50 24.46
CA PRO A 220 19.98 -0.97 24.64
C PRO A 220 20.77 -1.14 23.35
N ALA A 221 22.10 -1.00 23.43
CA ALA A 221 23.02 -1.04 22.27
C ALA A 221 22.99 -2.35 21.46
N GLN A 222 22.56 -3.46 22.05
CA GLN A 222 22.38 -4.75 21.35
C GLN A 222 21.27 -4.70 20.28
N HIS A 223 20.34 -3.75 20.39
CA HIS A 223 19.27 -3.52 19.43
C HIS A 223 19.56 -2.38 18.43
N ARG A 224 20.77 -1.81 18.51
CA ARG A 224 21.20 -0.67 17.68
C ARG A 224 22.31 -1.08 16.72
N LEU A 225 22.12 -0.80 15.43
CA LEU A 225 23.10 -0.96 14.37
C LEU A 225 24.05 0.24 14.33
N PRO A 226 25.35 0.01 14.10
CA PRO A 226 26.33 1.08 14.07
C PRO A 226 26.16 2.02 12.86
N PRO A 227 26.59 3.29 12.94
CA PRO A 227 26.51 4.25 11.81
C PRO A 227 27.23 3.81 10.53
N GLY A 228 28.25 2.95 10.68
CA GLY A 228 29.01 2.37 9.58
C GLY A 228 28.32 1.20 8.86
N ASN A 229 27.06 0.90 9.17
CA ASN A 229 26.34 -0.20 8.52
C ASN A 229 26.32 -0.01 6.98
N PRO A 230 26.79 -0.99 6.16
CA PRO A 230 26.95 -0.82 4.72
C PRO A 230 25.65 -0.63 3.96
N ALA A 231 24.57 -1.27 4.40
CA ALA A 231 23.25 -1.12 3.80
C ALA A 231 22.15 -1.21 4.85
N PHE A 232 21.14 -0.35 4.71
CA PHE A 232 19.93 -0.38 5.50
C PHE A 232 18.83 0.41 4.82
N ARG A 233 17.60 0.15 5.25
CA ARG A 233 16.42 0.96 4.96
C ARG A 233 15.56 1.06 6.20
N GLY A 234 15.35 2.27 6.70
CA GLY A 234 14.56 2.51 7.90
C GLY A 234 13.80 3.82 7.82
N ASN A 235 12.81 3.97 8.70
CA ASN A 235 11.98 5.17 8.79
C ASN A 235 12.38 6.01 9.99
N MET A 236 12.31 7.33 9.87
CA MET A 236 12.62 8.28 10.93
C MET A 236 11.52 9.32 11.02
N PHE A 237 10.92 9.44 12.20
CA PHE A 237 9.92 10.44 12.53
C PHE A 237 10.60 11.70 13.07
N VAL A 238 10.26 12.87 12.53
CA VAL A 238 10.80 14.16 12.98
C VAL A 238 9.66 15.18 13.02
N SER A 239 9.38 15.74 14.21
CA SER A 239 8.43 16.85 14.38
C SER A 239 9.07 18.18 13.98
N GLU A 240 8.27 19.11 13.48
CA GLU A 240 8.72 20.47 13.19
C GLU A 240 9.38 21.13 14.40
N GLY A 241 10.51 21.80 14.17
CA GLY A 241 11.33 22.40 15.22
C GLY A 241 12.17 21.41 16.04
N THR A 242 12.14 20.11 15.72
CA THR A 242 12.93 19.08 16.42
C THR A 242 13.94 18.42 15.48
N SER A 243 14.88 17.66 16.05
CA SER A 243 15.84 16.86 15.27
C SER A 243 15.91 15.42 15.76
N ALA A 244 16.16 14.50 14.83
CA ALA A 244 16.36 13.09 15.13
C ALA A 244 17.61 12.54 14.41
N SER A 245 18.21 11.49 14.95
CA SER A 245 19.41 10.86 14.37
C SER A 245 19.38 9.34 14.36
N THR A 246 18.20 8.74 14.53
CA THR A 246 18.04 7.29 14.62
C THR A 246 16.86 6.86 13.76
N ALA A 247 17.12 5.94 12.83
CA ALA A 247 16.10 5.33 11.98
C ALA A 247 15.61 4.00 12.58
N ILE A 248 14.35 3.68 12.38
CA ILE A 248 13.69 2.44 12.81
C ILE A 248 13.61 1.50 11.60
N LEU A 249 14.20 0.32 11.73
CA LEU A 249 14.14 -0.75 10.75
C LEU A 249 13.10 -1.77 11.24
N ASN A 250 12.01 -1.90 10.50
CA ASN A 250 11.02 -2.94 10.77
C ASN A 250 11.60 -4.31 10.41
N GLN A 251 11.53 -5.25 11.34
CA GLN A 251 12.00 -6.63 11.17
C GLN A 251 10.85 -7.60 11.52
N ASN A 252 10.97 -8.86 11.12
CA ASN A 252 9.96 -9.85 11.48
C ASN A 252 9.98 -10.06 13.00
N GLY A 253 8.88 -9.69 13.68
CA GLY A 253 8.73 -9.83 15.13
C GLY A 253 9.19 -8.62 15.96
N GLY A 254 9.66 -7.51 15.38
CA GLY A 254 10.01 -6.30 16.12
C GLY A 254 10.81 -5.27 15.31
N VAL A 255 11.65 -4.50 15.97
CA VAL A 255 12.43 -3.43 15.31
C VAL A 255 13.93 -3.50 15.63
N LEU A 256 14.75 -2.98 14.73
CA LEU A 256 16.15 -2.62 14.98
C LEU A 256 16.31 -1.12 14.81
N LEU A 257 17.19 -0.51 15.59
CA LEU A 257 17.51 0.91 15.45
C LEU A 257 18.78 1.08 14.63
N GLN A 258 18.84 2.08 13.77
CA GLN A 258 20.03 2.45 13.02
C GLN A 258 20.44 3.86 13.41
N ASP A 259 21.57 3.98 14.10
CA ASP A 259 22.11 5.29 14.45
C ASP A 259 22.79 5.92 13.24
N LEU A 260 22.64 7.25 13.11
CA LEU A 260 23.17 8.02 11.98
C LEU A 260 24.35 8.90 12.43
N PRO A 261 25.32 9.13 11.52
CA PRO A 261 26.45 10.04 11.77
C PRO A 261 26.07 11.53 11.66
N PHE A 262 24.79 11.85 11.51
CA PHE A 262 24.23 13.20 11.46
C PHE A 262 22.84 13.18 12.11
N SER A 263 22.30 14.36 12.45
CA SER A 263 20.87 14.51 12.76
C SER A 263 20.17 15.27 11.63
N ILE A 264 18.87 15.01 11.48
CA ILE A 264 17.98 15.74 10.59
C ILE A 264 17.02 16.53 11.45
N GLU A 265 17.06 17.84 11.33
CA GLU A 265 16.07 18.77 11.88
C GLU A 265 15.00 19.07 10.82
N LEU A 266 13.73 19.03 11.21
CA LEU A 266 12.63 19.47 10.36
C LEU A 266 12.31 20.93 10.67
N LYS A 267 12.59 21.84 9.72
CA LYS A 267 12.16 23.24 9.85
C LYS A 267 10.67 23.38 9.61
N LYS A 268 10.20 22.77 8.51
CA LYS A 268 8.82 22.91 8.06
C LYS A 268 8.42 21.78 7.13
N PHE A 269 7.22 21.25 7.32
CA PHE A 269 6.52 20.42 6.37
C PHE A 269 5.56 21.28 5.53
N ILE A 270 5.51 21.02 4.23
CA ILE A 270 4.78 21.83 3.25
C ILE A 270 3.85 20.91 2.48
N VAL A 271 2.55 21.23 2.53
CA VAL A 271 1.53 20.63 1.68
C VAL A 271 0.91 21.69 0.80
N GLU A 272 1.16 21.63 -0.51
CA GLU A 272 0.43 22.44 -1.48
C GLU A 272 -0.81 21.68 -1.93
N HIS A 273 -1.94 22.36 -2.07
CA HIS A 273 -3.19 21.79 -2.56
C HIS A 273 -3.60 22.46 -3.88
N TYR A 274 -4.24 21.72 -4.76
CA TYR A 274 -5.00 22.29 -5.88
C TYR A 274 -6.24 23.04 -5.34
N SER A 275 -6.86 23.87 -6.19
CA SER A 275 -8.13 24.55 -5.85
C SER A 275 -9.27 23.59 -5.49
N THR A 276 -9.18 22.32 -5.94
CA THR A 276 -10.10 21.23 -5.58
C THR A 276 -9.91 20.70 -4.17
N GLY A 277 -8.84 21.09 -3.46
CA GLY A 277 -8.45 20.54 -2.17
C GLY A 277 -7.60 19.27 -2.25
N MET A 278 -7.33 18.73 -3.45
CA MET A 278 -6.41 17.59 -3.59
C MET A 278 -4.95 18.02 -3.34
N PRO A 279 -4.14 17.25 -2.59
CA PRO A 279 -2.72 17.52 -2.44
C PRO A 279 -1.97 17.48 -3.78
N LYS A 280 -1.16 18.51 -4.02
CA LYS A 280 -0.29 18.70 -5.20
C LYS A 280 1.15 18.34 -4.90
N LEU A 281 1.66 18.75 -3.73
CA LEU A 281 3.05 18.60 -3.34
C LEU A 281 3.14 18.28 -1.85
N PHE A 282 4.03 17.35 -1.50
CA PHE A 282 4.50 17.13 -0.14
C PHE A 282 6.00 17.36 -0.13
N ALA A 283 6.45 18.31 0.70
CA ALA A 283 7.86 18.67 0.79
C ALA A 283 8.25 18.97 2.25
N SER A 284 9.52 18.76 2.57
CA SER A 284 10.10 19.08 3.86
C SER A 284 11.34 19.94 3.70
N GLU A 285 11.38 21.04 4.41
CA GLU A 285 12.59 21.84 4.59
C GLU A 285 13.33 21.31 5.81
N ILE A 286 14.56 20.85 5.60
CA ILE A 286 15.37 20.21 6.63
C ILE A 286 16.74 20.87 6.79
N ILE A 287 17.30 20.75 7.99
CA ILE A 287 18.73 20.99 8.24
C ILE A 287 19.37 19.66 8.61
N ILE A 288 20.45 19.32 7.92
CA ILE A 288 21.29 18.18 8.24
C ILE A 288 22.45 18.69 9.08
N HIS A 289 22.58 18.21 10.32
CA HIS A 289 23.68 18.54 11.23
C HIS A 289 24.67 17.39 11.26
N ASP A 290 25.85 17.59 10.68
CA ASP A 290 26.90 16.57 10.65
C ASP A 290 27.60 16.46 12.01
N LYS A 291 27.61 15.27 12.63
CA LYS A 291 28.17 15.08 13.97
C LYS A 291 29.70 15.09 13.99
N GLU A 292 30.35 14.78 12.87
CA GLU A 292 31.81 14.74 12.80
C GLU A 292 32.39 16.09 12.38
N THR A 293 31.81 16.76 11.37
CA THR A 293 32.34 18.03 10.86
C THR A 293 31.74 19.25 11.54
N GLY A 294 30.58 19.11 12.20
CA GLY A 294 29.81 20.23 12.74
C GLY A 294 29.09 21.08 11.66
N GLU A 295 29.19 20.68 10.39
CA GLU A 295 28.56 21.39 9.27
C GLU A 295 27.03 21.31 9.35
N LYS A 296 26.37 22.43 9.04
CA LYS A 296 24.91 22.50 8.88
C LYS A 296 24.58 22.70 7.41
N LYS A 297 23.83 21.76 6.84
CA LYS A 297 23.43 21.81 5.42
C LYS A 297 21.92 21.86 5.30
N GLU A 298 21.42 22.93 4.70
CA GLU A 298 20.00 23.04 4.36
C GLU A 298 19.69 22.20 3.12
N ALA A 299 18.56 21.51 3.15
CA ALA A 299 18.08 20.71 2.03
C ALA A 299 16.55 20.71 2.00
N ARG A 300 16.00 20.54 0.80
CA ARG A 300 14.58 20.28 0.60
C ARG A 300 14.40 18.84 0.14
N VAL A 301 13.48 18.13 0.78
CA VAL A 301 13.11 16.75 0.42
C VAL A 301 11.70 16.79 -0.12
N GLU A 302 11.51 16.36 -1.36
CA GLU A 302 10.18 16.27 -1.99
C GLU A 302 9.88 14.84 -2.39
N VAL A 303 8.60 14.51 -2.59
CA VAL A 303 8.21 13.21 -3.13
C VAL A 303 8.91 13.01 -4.48
N ASN A 304 9.59 11.87 -4.63
CA ASN A 304 10.46 11.51 -5.77
C ASN A 304 11.75 12.33 -5.94
N HIS A 305 12.01 13.34 -5.10
CA HIS A 305 13.26 14.11 -5.10
C HIS A 305 13.95 14.03 -3.73
N PRO A 306 14.70 12.94 -3.47
CA PRO A 306 15.37 12.74 -2.18
C PRO A 306 16.59 13.65 -2.00
N ALA A 307 16.85 14.05 -0.76
CA ALA A 307 18.15 14.63 -0.39
C ALA A 307 19.19 13.53 -0.15
N ARG A 308 20.48 13.88 -0.27
CA ARG A 308 21.58 12.94 -0.06
C ARG A 308 22.67 13.51 0.83
N HIS A 309 23.08 12.74 1.84
CA HIS A 309 24.21 13.06 2.72
C HIS A 309 24.93 11.80 3.18
N ARG A 310 26.27 11.79 3.19
CA ARG A 310 27.12 10.63 3.59
C ARG A 310 26.69 9.26 3.02
N GLY A 311 26.30 9.26 1.73
CA GLY A 311 25.86 8.05 1.04
C GLY A 311 24.48 7.52 1.47
N ILE A 312 23.75 8.28 2.29
CA ILE A 312 22.37 7.98 2.70
C ILE A 312 21.42 8.89 1.91
N GLU A 313 20.43 8.27 1.29
CA GLU A 313 19.32 8.96 0.62
C GLU A 313 18.17 9.15 1.60
N ILE A 314 17.61 10.36 1.63
CA ILE A 314 16.55 10.80 2.54
C ILE A 314 15.31 11.05 1.69
N TYR A 315 14.31 10.18 1.80
CA TYR A 315 13.07 10.24 1.04
C TYR A 315 11.93 10.76 1.90
N GLN A 316 11.09 11.63 1.34
CA GLN A 316 9.78 11.93 1.94
C GLN A 316 8.89 10.70 1.78
N SER A 317 8.62 9.98 2.88
CA SER A 317 7.82 8.74 2.84
C SER A 317 6.38 8.97 3.29
N SER A 318 6.18 9.73 4.36
CA SER A 318 4.86 10.05 4.91
C SER A 318 4.95 11.32 5.77
N PHE A 319 3.83 11.74 6.32
CA PHE A 319 3.73 12.80 7.31
C PHE A 319 2.72 12.39 8.38
N ASP A 320 2.77 13.06 9.53
CA ASP A 320 1.84 12.83 10.64
C ASP A 320 1.70 14.12 11.48
N ASP A 321 0.89 14.06 12.53
CA ASP A 321 0.86 15.08 13.57
C ASP A 321 2.12 14.99 14.45
N GLY A 322 2.80 16.13 14.63
CA GLY A 322 4.07 16.23 15.35
C GLY A 322 3.95 16.51 16.85
N GLY A 323 2.74 16.42 17.42
CA GLY A 323 2.45 16.75 18.81
C GLY A 323 1.69 18.06 18.96
N SER A 324 0.72 18.32 18.09
CA SER A 324 -0.14 19.51 18.14
C SER A 324 -0.80 19.65 19.51
N SER A 325 -0.81 20.86 20.06
CA SER A 325 -1.54 21.14 21.30
C SER A 325 -3.01 21.39 20.98
N VAL A 326 -3.92 20.79 21.74
CA VAL A 326 -5.37 20.91 21.56
C VAL A 326 -6.07 21.24 22.87
N LYS A 327 -7.11 22.08 22.78
CA LYS A 327 -8.09 22.31 23.85
C LYS A 327 -9.43 21.77 23.37
N LEU A 328 -9.92 20.76 24.05
CA LEU A 328 -11.17 20.09 23.73
C LEU A 328 -12.26 20.47 24.76
N GLN A 329 -13.49 20.60 24.29
CA GLN A 329 -14.67 20.67 25.14
C GLN A 329 -15.33 19.29 25.20
N ALA A 330 -15.55 18.79 26.41
CA ALA A 330 -16.33 17.58 26.65
C ALA A 330 -17.82 17.93 26.63
N VAL A 331 -18.55 17.45 25.63
CA VAL A 331 -20.01 17.58 25.50
C VAL A 331 -20.65 16.36 26.16
N PRO A 332 -21.49 16.52 27.20
CA PRO A 332 -22.08 15.39 27.92
C PRO A 332 -23.07 14.61 27.06
N LEU A 333 -22.99 13.29 27.13
CA LEU A 333 -23.90 12.35 26.45
C LEU A 333 -24.59 11.39 27.42
N SER A 334 -24.39 11.56 28.73
CA SER A 334 -25.03 10.75 29.78
C SER A 334 -25.65 11.65 30.84
N ALA A 335 -26.63 11.12 31.57
CA ALA A 335 -27.33 11.82 32.64
C ALA A 335 -26.36 12.38 33.70
N GLY A 336 -26.63 13.61 34.16
CA GLY A 336 -25.85 14.27 35.21
C GLY A 336 -24.47 14.79 34.77
N GLY A 337 -24.07 14.60 33.51
CA GLY A 337 -22.83 15.15 32.96
C GLY A 337 -22.89 16.67 32.79
N LYS A 338 -21.80 17.37 33.11
CA LYS A 338 -21.59 18.79 32.80
C LYS A 338 -20.48 18.93 31.78
N ALA A 339 -20.60 19.94 30.91
CA ALA A 339 -19.51 20.26 29.99
C ALA A 339 -18.29 20.79 30.76
N PHE A 340 -17.10 20.40 30.31
CA PHE A 340 -15.83 20.90 30.85
C PHE A 340 -14.78 20.94 29.74
N ASP A 341 -13.71 21.70 29.95
CA ASP A 341 -12.60 21.80 29.01
C ASP A 341 -11.43 20.93 29.47
N VAL A 342 -10.74 20.32 28.51
CA VAL A 342 -9.54 19.53 28.73
C VAL A 342 -8.48 19.92 27.71
N GLN A 343 -7.23 20.03 28.15
CA GLN A 343 -6.09 20.39 27.30
C GLN A 343 -5.10 19.24 27.24
N GLY A 344 -4.46 19.07 26.09
CA GLY A 344 -3.43 18.06 25.89
C GLY A 344 -2.68 18.27 24.59
N ALA A 345 -1.77 17.35 24.28
CA ALA A 345 -1.07 17.30 23.00
C ALA A 345 -1.34 15.96 22.34
N ILE A 346 -1.39 15.93 21.00
CA ILE A 346 -1.50 14.69 20.24
C ILE A 346 -0.34 13.75 20.59
N GLY A 347 -0.65 12.47 20.79
CA GLY A 347 0.26 11.46 21.34
C GLY A 347 0.31 11.42 22.87
N GLY A 348 -0.27 12.41 23.55
CA GLY A 348 -0.39 12.48 25.01
C GLY A 348 -1.69 11.86 25.54
N GLN A 349 -1.86 11.95 26.87
CA GLN A 349 -3.05 11.47 27.56
C GLN A 349 -3.41 12.34 28.77
N SER A 350 -4.69 12.36 29.13
CA SER A 350 -5.25 13.04 30.30
C SER A 350 -6.14 12.08 31.09
N GLN A 351 -6.11 12.17 32.42
CA GLN A 351 -7.01 11.42 33.29
C GLN A 351 -8.34 12.17 33.47
N LEU A 352 -9.45 11.46 33.31
CA LEU A 352 -10.80 11.95 33.55
C LEU A 352 -11.38 11.21 34.76
N THR A 353 -11.88 11.95 35.75
CA THR A 353 -12.50 11.38 36.95
C THR A 353 -13.98 11.76 37.04
N LYS A 354 -14.84 10.76 37.24
CA LYS A 354 -16.28 10.98 37.47
C LYS A 354 -16.55 11.27 38.95
N GLY A 355 -16.22 12.48 39.41
CA GLY A 355 -16.41 12.91 40.80
C GLY A 355 -15.10 13.14 41.57
N GLN A 356 -15.21 13.63 42.81
CA GLN A 356 -14.06 13.94 43.69
C GLN A 356 -13.65 12.77 44.62
N ASP A 357 -14.41 11.66 44.63
CA ASP A 357 -14.11 10.50 45.47
C ASP A 357 -13.02 9.59 44.89
N THR A 358 -12.25 8.97 45.78
CA THR A 358 -11.12 8.06 45.43
C THR A 358 -11.55 6.78 44.71
N ASN A 359 -12.84 6.45 44.73
CA ASN A 359 -13.47 5.29 44.05
C ASN A 359 -14.24 5.68 42.77
N ALA A 360 -14.10 6.91 42.27
CA ALA A 360 -14.74 7.33 41.02
C ALA A 360 -14.19 6.56 39.81
N ASP A 361 -15.06 6.20 38.86
CA ASP A 361 -14.67 5.63 37.58
C ASP A 361 -13.62 6.53 36.91
N LYS A 362 -12.41 5.99 36.77
CA LYS A 362 -11.30 6.66 36.09
C LYS A 362 -11.31 6.26 34.63
N MET A 363 -11.29 7.24 33.75
CA MET A 363 -11.09 7.03 32.32
C MET A 363 -9.86 7.79 31.86
N THR A 364 -9.11 7.20 30.94
CA THR A 364 -7.98 7.88 30.30
C THR A 364 -8.41 8.35 28.93
N LEU A 365 -8.26 9.66 28.67
CA LEU A 365 -8.41 10.26 27.35
C LEU A 365 -7.03 10.30 26.69
N GLU A 366 -6.86 9.56 25.61
CA GLU A 366 -5.64 9.59 24.77
C GLU A 366 -5.92 10.44 23.53
N TYR A 367 -5.11 11.47 23.30
CA TYR A 367 -5.24 12.34 22.12
C TYR A 367 -4.51 11.69 20.95
N THR A 368 -5.21 11.21 19.91
CA THR A 368 -4.57 10.35 18.90
C THR A 368 -4.30 11.02 17.56
N GLY A 369 -5.04 12.07 17.19
CA GLY A 369 -4.74 12.78 15.95
C GLY A 369 -5.58 14.03 15.74
N LEU A 370 -4.97 15.04 15.12
CA LEU A 370 -5.64 16.24 14.63
C LEU A 370 -5.50 16.30 13.12
N ARG A 371 -6.62 16.45 12.40
CA ARG A 371 -6.60 16.78 10.97
C ARG A 371 -7.34 18.09 10.77
N VAL A 372 -6.65 19.12 10.29
CA VAL A 372 -7.26 20.44 10.05
C VAL A 372 -8.05 20.46 8.74
N ILE A 373 -7.66 19.63 7.78
CA ILE A 373 -8.29 19.48 6.47
C ILE A 373 -8.63 18.00 6.28
N ASN A 374 -9.88 17.70 5.96
CA ASN A 374 -10.34 16.36 5.64
C ASN A 374 -11.08 16.39 4.30
N VAL A 375 -10.49 15.79 3.27
CA VAL A 375 -11.10 15.73 1.94
C VAL A 375 -11.81 14.39 1.80
N GLU A 376 -13.13 14.44 1.91
CA GLU A 376 -13.98 13.24 1.92
C GLU A 376 -14.83 13.18 0.66
N ASN A 377 -15.11 11.95 0.19
CA ASN A 377 -15.95 11.74 -0.99
C ASN A 377 -17.41 11.52 -0.59
N PHE A 378 -18.28 12.48 -0.90
CA PHE A 378 -19.74 12.37 -0.71
C PHE A 378 -20.49 12.12 -2.01
N SER A 379 -19.81 11.75 -3.10
CA SER A 379 -20.51 11.34 -4.32
C SER A 379 -21.44 10.17 -3.98
N LYS A 380 -22.72 10.27 -4.37
CA LYS A 380 -23.74 9.25 -4.14
C LYS A 380 -23.20 7.85 -4.42
N ASN A 381 -22.82 7.12 -3.38
CA ASN A 381 -22.89 5.67 -3.43
C ASN A 381 -24.36 5.38 -3.72
N LYS A 382 -24.67 4.88 -4.93
CA LYS A 382 -25.93 4.19 -5.20
C LYS A 382 -25.95 2.89 -4.37
N ALA A 383 -26.19 3.06 -3.08
CA ALA A 383 -26.61 2.05 -2.14
C ALA A 383 -27.71 2.72 -1.31
N GLY A 384 -28.97 2.50 -1.74
CA GLY A 384 -30.17 2.88 -1.01
C GLY A 384 -30.38 4.38 -0.78
N SER A 385 -30.79 5.11 -1.82
CA SER A 385 -31.46 6.40 -1.64
C SER A 385 -32.63 6.22 -0.67
N SER A 386 -32.48 6.72 0.54
CA SER A 386 -33.50 6.68 1.58
C SER A 386 -34.38 7.92 1.40
N GLU A 387 -35.32 7.83 0.46
CA GLU A 387 -36.50 8.68 0.50
C GLU A 387 -37.27 8.28 1.77
N VAL A 388 -37.12 9.05 2.85
CA VAL A 388 -38.03 8.92 3.99
C VAL A 388 -39.30 9.68 3.63
N ASP A 389 -40.18 9.04 2.87
CA ASP A 389 -41.59 9.44 2.89
C ASP A 389 -42.18 8.96 4.21
N VAL A 390 -42.34 9.88 5.15
CA VAL A 390 -42.93 9.64 6.48
C VAL A 390 -44.38 9.10 6.36
N ARG A 391 -44.97 9.09 5.16
CA ARG A 391 -46.29 8.52 4.86
C ARG A 391 -46.28 7.08 4.36
N LYS A 392 -45.12 6.44 4.21
CA LYS A 392 -45.03 5.01 3.83
C LYS A 392 -44.17 4.23 4.80
N VAL A 393 -44.86 3.43 5.61
CA VAL A 393 -44.32 2.59 6.68
C VAL A 393 -43.78 1.29 6.08
N ASP A 394 -42.49 1.23 5.77
CA ASP A 394 -41.78 -0.04 5.56
C ASP A 394 -40.62 -0.15 6.57
N LEU A 395 -41.00 -0.37 7.83
CA LEU A 395 -40.07 -0.42 8.97
C LEU A 395 -39.15 -1.66 8.96
N ARG A 396 -39.51 -2.75 8.25
CA ARG A 396 -38.68 -3.96 8.18
C ARG A 396 -37.56 -3.87 7.16
N GLN A 397 -37.75 -3.15 6.06
CA GLN A 397 -36.74 -3.05 4.98
C GLN A 397 -35.65 -1.99 5.28
N SER A 398 -35.93 -1.03 6.15
CA SER A 398 -34.99 0.02 6.58
C SER A 398 -34.00 -0.44 7.66
N ILE A 399 -34.27 -1.57 8.32
CA ILE A 399 -33.42 -2.15 9.37
C ILE A 399 -32.40 -3.14 8.78
N ASP A 400 -32.79 -3.98 7.82
CA ASP A 400 -31.89 -4.93 7.15
C ASP A 400 -30.87 -4.27 6.21
N SER A 401 -31.15 -3.05 5.72
CA SER A 401 -30.26 -2.34 4.80
C SER A 401 -29.08 -1.61 5.46
N LYS A 402 -28.98 -1.63 6.79
CA LYS A 402 -27.93 -0.90 7.54
C LYS A 402 -26.70 -1.72 7.93
N LEU A 403 -26.65 -3.01 7.59
CA LEU A 403 -25.54 -3.91 7.94
C LEU A 403 -24.90 -4.51 6.69
N GLY A 404 -24.24 -3.67 5.88
CA GLY A 404 -23.50 -4.10 4.70
C GLY A 404 -22.18 -3.35 4.55
N SER A 405 -21.07 -4.07 4.60
CA SER A 405 -19.71 -3.55 4.42
C SER A 405 -19.52 -2.94 3.03
N ALA A 406 -19.19 -1.65 2.99
CA ALA A 406 -18.92 -0.92 1.74
C ALA A 406 -17.53 -1.27 1.21
N ASN A 407 -17.47 -1.96 0.07
CA ASN A 407 -16.24 -2.11 -0.70
C ASN A 407 -16.53 -2.01 -2.21
N LYS A 408 -16.31 -0.82 -2.77
CA LYS A 408 -15.59 -0.52 -4.04
C LYS A 408 -15.92 0.90 -4.53
N LEU A 409 -14.87 1.69 -4.77
CA LEU A 409 -14.91 3.06 -5.27
C LEU A 409 -15.13 3.12 -6.79
N GLY A 410 -16.03 4.00 -7.22
CA GLY A 410 -16.06 4.59 -8.57
C GLY A 410 -15.65 6.06 -8.49
N GLN A 411 -14.85 6.52 -9.46
CA GLN A 411 -14.21 7.84 -9.48
C GLN A 411 -15.18 9.02 -9.69
N ASP A 412 -14.80 10.12 -9.03
CA ASP A 412 -14.97 11.54 -9.36
C ASP A 412 -16.38 12.12 -9.59
N LYS A 413 -16.88 12.79 -8.53
CA LYS A 413 -17.45 14.18 -8.52
C LYS A 413 -17.97 14.64 -7.14
N GLY A 414 -17.34 14.24 -6.02
CA GLY A 414 -17.86 14.54 -4.68
C GLY A 414 -16.84 14.80 -3.57
N LEU A 415 -15.57 14.99 -3.92
CA LEU A 415 -14.52 15.33 -2.94
C LEU A 415 -14.74 16.76 -2.43
N ARG A 416 -14.97 16.91 -1.12
CA ARG A 416 -15.07 18.21 -0.46
C ARG A 416 -14.32 18.19 0.86
N ASN A 417 -13.69 19.32 1.18
CA ASN A 417 -13.15 19.52 2.51
C ASN A 417 -14.31 19.64 3.51
N VAL A 418 -14.36 18.78 4.52
CA VAL A 418 -15.36 18.82 5.60
C VAL A 418 -14.84 19.44 6.89
N GLY A 419 -13.69 20.11 6.81
CA GLY A 419 -13.09 20.83 7.91
C GLY A 419 -12.34 19.94 8.90
N PRO A 420 -12.03 20.47 10.09
CA PRO A 420 -11.19 19.78 11.05
C PRO A 420 -11.87 18.55 11.67
N SER A 421 -11.07 17.57 12.05
CA SER A 421 -11.49 16.44 12.87
C SER A 421 -10.48 16.17 13.99
N ILE A 422 -10.99 15.63 15.10
CA ILE A 422 -10.19 15.19 16.25
C ILE A 422 -10.41 13.69 16.44
N SER A 423 -9.30 12.95 16.49
CA SER A 423 -9.28 11.55 16.86
C SER A 423 -8.77 11.42 18.30
N TYR A 424 -9.45 10.58 19.09
CA TYR A 424 -9.08 10.30 20.47
C TYR A 424 -9.50 8.89 20.87
N LYS A 425 -8.87 8.33 21.90
CA LYS A 425 -9.31 7.08 22.53
C LYS A 425 -9.76 7.34 23.95
N LEU A 426 -10.85 6.70 24.35
CA LEU A 426 -11.24 6.60 25.74
C LEU A 426 -10.94 5.19 26.24
N ARG A 427 -10.13 5.11 27.29
CA ARG A 427 -9.79 3.87 27.97
C ARG A 427 -10.47 3.81 29.32
N ASP A 428 -11.19 2.72 29.58
CA ASP A 428 -11.84 2.48 30.87
C ASP A 428 -10.86 1.94 31.92
N GLY A 429 -11.34 1.76 33.16
CA GLY A 429 -10.55 1.19 34.26
C GLY A 429 -10.13 -0.28 34.05
N ALA A 430 -10.75 -1.00 33.13
CA ALA A 430 -10.36 -2.36 32.73
C ALA A 430 -9.27 -2.37 31.64
N GLY A 431 -8.91 -1.19 31.11
CA GLY A 431 -7.91 -1.05 30.07
C GLY A 431 -8.45 -1.21 28.65
N GLN A 432 -9.77 -1.40 28.47
CA GLN A 432 -10.39 -1.47 27.14
C GLN A 432 -10.46 -0.07 26.54
N ALA A 433 -9.99 0.08 25.30
CA ALA A 433 -10.01 1.36 24.58
C ALA A 433 -11.06 1.34 23.47
N THR A 434 -11.81 2.43 23.36
CA THR A 434 -12.66 2.75 22.21
C THR A 434 -12.08 3.97 21.52
N GLU A 435 -12.00 3.91 20.19
CA GLU A 435 -11.49 5.01 19.37
C GLU A 435 -12.63 5.80 18.76
N TYR A 436 -12.46 7.13 18.77
CA TYR A 436 -13.42 8.09 18.27
C TYR A 436 -12.77 9.01 17.26
N ASN A 437 -13.56 9.46 16.29
CA ASN A 437 -13.16 10.47 15.31
C ASN A 437 -14.33 11.41 15.04
N ASN A 438 -14.26 12.62 15.57
CA ASN A 438 -15.34 13.60 15.48
C ASN A 438 -14.98 14.68 14.48
N TYR A 439 -15.93 15.04 13.61
CA TYR A 439 -15.82 16.19 12.73
C TYR A 439 -16.33 17.46 13.40
N MET A 440 -15.60 18.56 13.24
CA MET A 440 -15.84 19.82 13.94
C MET A 440 -16.82 20.74 13.23
N LEU A 441 -17.07 20.48 11.93
CA LEU A 441 -18.07 21.18 11.15
C LEU A 441 -19.18 20.19 10.74
N PRO A 442 -20.45 20.64 10.70
CA PRO A 442 -21.52 19.81 10.23
C PRO A 442 -21.43 19.65 8.71
N VAL A 443 -21.87 18.51 8.22
CA VAL A 443 -21.98 18.22 6.79
C VAL A 443 -23.45 18.07 6.40
N ILE A 444 -23.77 18.45 5.16
CA ILE A 444 -25.08 18.17 4.56
C ILE A 444 -24.94 16.89 3.76
N MET A 445 -25.55 15.80 4.21
CA MET A 445 -25.49 14.50 3.52
C MET A 445 -26.36 14.47 2.27
N GLU A 446 -27.57 15.02 2.37
CA GLU A 446 -28.56 15.01 1.30
C GLU A 446 -29.00 16.45 1.02
N PRO A 447 -28.21 17.22 0.25
CA PRO A 447 -28.62 18.56 -0.16
C PRO A 447 -29.79 18.45 -1.14
N ASN A 448 -30.79 19.31 -0.98
CA ASN A 448 -31.83 19.56 -1.97
C ASN A 448 -31.23 20.21 -3.23
N GLU A 449 -32.05 20.45 -4.26
CA GLU A 449 -31.61 21.05 -5.53
C GLU A 449 -30.95 22.44 -5.36
N LYS A 450 -31.22 23.12 -4.25
CA LYS A 450 -30.62 24.42 -3.89
C LYS A 450 -29.36 24.31 -3.04
N GLY A 451 -28.89 23.09 -2.74
CA GLY A 451 -27.73 22.85 -1.88
C GLY A 451 -28.03 22.92 -0.38
N GLU A 452 -29.30 23.07 0.01
CA GLU A 452 -29.74 23.21 1.40
C GLU A 452 -30.14 21.84 1.97
N GLY A 453 -29.93 21.63 3.25
CA GLY A 453 -30.33 20.42 3.95
C GLY A 453 -30.00 20.52 5.42
N LEU A 454 -30.43 19.54 6.23
CA LEU A 454 -30.13 19.54 7.65
C LEU A 454 -28.61 19.37 7.87
N PRO A 455 -27.94 20.31 8.55
CA PRO A 455 -26.54 20.15 8.90
C PRO A 455 -26.39 19.08 9.99
N ILE A 456 -25.48 18.13 9.77
CA ILE A 456 -25.27 16.98 10.66
C ILE A 456 -23.79 16.90 11.06
N TYR A 457 -23.52 16.87 12.37
CA TYR A 457 -22.23 16.52 12.93
C TYR A 457 -22.02 15.01 12.90
N LEU A 458 -20.80 14.60 12.55
CA LEU A 458 -20.42 13.19 12.47
C LEU A 458 -19.47 12.86 13.62
N TRP A 459 -19.94 12.02 14.55
CA TRP A 459 -19.12 11.51 15.65
C TRP A 459 -18.87 10.02 15.44
N GLY A 460 -17.67 9.70 14.99
CA GLY A 460 -17.25 8.35 14.64
C GLY A 460 -16.82 7.55 15.85
N MET A 461 -17.10 6.24 15.84
CA MET A 461 -16.63 5.27 16.83
C MET A 461 -16.17 3.98 16.14
N ARG A 462 -15.12 3.37 16.70
CA ARG A 462 -14.75 1.97 16.47
C ARG A 462 -14.12 1.37 17.74
N THR A 463 -14.35 0.09 17.96
CA THR A 463 -13.72 -0.66 19.07
C THR A 463 -12.48 -1.41 18.62
N ASN A 464 -12.48 -1.90 17.37
CA ASN A 464 -11.31 -2.52 16.75
C ASN A 464 -10.62 -1.51 15.80
N PRO A 465 -9.31 -1.28 15.93
CA PRO A 465 -8.57 -0.38 15.02
C PRO A 465 -8.63 -0.75 13.53
N ASN A 466 -8.98 -2.00 13.21
CA ASN A 466 -9.10 -2.46 11.83
C ASN A 466 -10.51 -2.23 11.23
N ASP A 467 -11.50 -1.89 12.06
CA ASP A 467 -12.86 -1.64 11.60
C ASP A 467 -12.98 -0.22 11.02
N SER A 468 -13.94 -0.06 10.11
CA SER A 468 -14.38 1.26 9.66
C SER A 468 -15.13 1.98 10.79
N PHE A 469 -15.01 3.30 10.85
CA PHE A 469 -15.77 4.10 11.82
C PHE A 469 -17.27 4.03 11.52
N SER A 470 -18.06 3.75 12.56
CA SER A 470 -19.51 3.95 12.57
C SER A 470 -19.80 5.35 13.10
N TYR A 471 -20.71 6.09 12.47
CA TYR A 471 -20.94 7.49 12.80
C TYR A 471 -22.30 7.73 13.44
N LEU A 472 -22.31 8.33 14.63
CA LEU A 472 -23.48 8.98 15.19
C LEU A 472 -23.73 10.29 14.44
N LYS A 473 -24.93 10.42 13.88
CA LYS A 473 -25.36 11.55 13.04
C LYS A 473 -26.13 12.56 13.88
N VAL A 474 -25.42 13.52 14.47
CA VAL A 474 -26.00 14.50 15.40
C VAL A 474 -26.52 15.72 14.63
N PRO A 475 -27.83 16.03 14.68
CA PRO A 475 -28.35 17.21 14.00
C PRO A 475 -27.87 18.50 14.66
N ALA A 476 -27.54 19.50 13.85
CA ALA A 476 -27.29 20.85 14.34
C ALA A 476 -28.62 21.52 14.71
N ASP A 477 -28.64 22.24 15.83
CA ASP A 477 -29.81 23.01 16.28
C ASP A 477 -29.97 24.34 15.53
N ASP A 478 -30.91 25.18 15.97
CA ASP A 478 -31.21 26.50 15.40
C ASP A 478 -30.04 27.50 15.48
N GLN A 479 -29.02 27.20 16.30
CA GLN A 479 -27.77 27.97 16.40
C GLN A 479 -26.62 27.32 15.63
N GLY A 480 -26.88 26.21 14.92
CA GLY A 480 -25.85 25.44 14.23
C GLY A 480 -24.99 24.58 15.16
N SER A 481 -25.42 24.35 16.40
CA SER A 481 -24.65 23.63 17.44
C SER A 481 -25.17 22.21 17.65
N PRO A 482 -24.32 21.23 18.04
CA PRO A 482 -24.79 19.92 18.50
C PRO A 482 -25.46 19.97 19.89
N ASP A 483 -25.44 21.11 20.58
CA ASP A 483 -25.92 21.22 21.96
C ASP A 483 -27.42 20.92 22.10
N GLY A 484 -28.25 21.24 21.10
CA GLY A 484 -29.67 20.89 21.10
C GLY A 484 -29.93 19.40 21.26
N PHE A 485 -29.14 18.57 20.57
CA PHE A 485 -29.20 17.12 20.71
C PHE A 485 -28.73 16.66 22.09
N SER A 486 -27.59 17.19 22.58
CA SER A 486 -27.07 16.84 23.91
C SER A 486 -28.07 17.18 25.02
N ARG A 487 -28.70 18.38 24.97
CA ARG A 487 -29.76 18.79 25.91
C ARG A 487 -30.95 17.84 25.88
N LEU A 488 -31.43 17.49 24.69
CA LEU A 488 -32.55 16.56 24.54
C LEU A 488 -32.20 15.17 25.10
N LYS A 489 -31.00 14.66 24.82
CA LYS A 489 -30.52 13.38 25.35
C LYS A 489 -30.46 13.38 26.87
N MET A 490 -29.95 14.45 27.48
CA MET A 490 -29.93 14.60 28.93
C MET A 490 -31.33 14.68 29.53
N ALA A 491 -32.25 15.42 28.89
CA ALA A 491 -33.64 15.51 29.32
C ALA A 491 -34.36 14.15 29.22
N LEU A 492 -34.08 13.35 28.19
CA LEU A 492 -34.62 12.00 28.04
C LEU A 492 -34.16 11.06 29.17
N ALA A 493 -32.97 11.26 29.69
CA ALA A 493 -32.44 10.45 30.79
C ALA A 493 -32.91 10.91 32.19
N GLU A 494 -33.59 12.06 32.30
CA GLU A 494 -34.10 12.60 33.56
C GLU A 494 -35.59 12.22 33.75
N PRO A 495 -35.96 11.36 34.73
CA PRO A 495 -37.33 10.88 34.90
C PRO A 495 -38.36 12.01 35.06
N ALA A 496 -38.03 13.04 35.83
CA ALA A 496 -38.90 14.19 36.05
C ALA A 496 -39.21 14.97 34.75
N MET A 497 -38.23 15.08 33.84
CA MET A 497 -38.40 15.74 32.55
C MET A 497 -39.27 14.89 31.61
N ARG A 498 -39.09 13.56 31.62
CA ARG A 498 -39.96 12.63 30.87
C ARG A 498 -41.42 12.74 31.30
N GLU A 499 -41.69 12.71 32.61
CA GLU A 499 -43.06 12.86 33.14
C GLU A 499 -43.67 14.21 32.80
N ALA A 500 -42.89 15.30 32.92
CA ALA A 500 -43.35 16.64 32.58
C ALA A 500 -43.69 16.77 31.09
N ALA A 501 -42.88 16.18 30.20
CA ALA A 501 -43.12 16.18 28.77
C ALA A 501 -44.41 15.44 28.40
N VAL A 502 -44.66 14.28 29.03
CA VAL A 502 -45.89 13.50 28.83
C VAL A 502 -47.12 14.30 29.29
N LYS A 503 -47.07 14.91 30.48
CA LYS A 503 -48.18 15.76 30.99
C LYS A 503 -48.46 16.93 30.04
N ARG A 504 -47.43 17.60 29.54
CA ARG A 504 -47.55 18.73 28.62
C ARG A 504 -48.12 18.30 27.26
N TYR A 505 -47.68 17.15 26.74
CA TYR A 505 -48.21 16.58 25.50
C TYR A 505 -49.71 16.23 25.63
N VAL A 506 -50.10 15.54 26.70
CA VAL A 506 -51.50 15.15 26.94
C VAL A 506 -52.41 16.38 27.07
N ALA A 507 -51.98 17.41 27.79
CA ALA A 507 -52.74 18.65 27.96
C ALA A 507 -52.97 19.40 26.64
N LYS A 508 -52.08 19.25 25.65
CA LYS A 508 -52.22 19.85 24.30
C LYS A 508 -52.99 18.95 23.33
N ALA A 509 -52.90 17.63 23.50
CA ALA A 509 -53.45 16.66 22.56
C ALA A 509 -54.90 16.24 22.86
N VAL A 510 -55.37 16.41 24.10
CA VAL A 510 -56.71 15.99 24.54
C VAL A 510 -57.53 17.17 25.02
N ASP A 511 -58.80 17.20 24.62
CA ASP A 511 -59.77 18.18 25.11
C ASP A 511 -59.94 18.05 26.64
N PRO A 512 -59.84 19.15 27.42
CA PRO A 512 -60.03 19.13 28.88
C PRO A 512 -61.34 18.49 29.35
N THR A 513 -62.35 18.41 28.48
CA THR A 513 -63.65 17.78 28.77
C THR A 513 -63.64 16.25 28.74
N LYS A 514 -62.53 15.61 28.33
CA LYS A 514 -62.40 14.13 28.21
C LYS A 514 -61.29 13.56 29.12
N PRO A 515 -61.49 13.52 30.45
CA PRO A 515 -60.45 13.12 31.40
C PRO A 515 -60.00 11.66 31.26
N GLU A 516 -60.90 10.75 30.88
CA GLU A 516 -60.57 9.33 30.67
C GLU A 516 -59.59 9.14 29.50
N MET A 517 -59.80 9.87 28.39
CA MET A 517 -58.92 9.84 27.23
C MET A 517 -57.55 10.43 27.56
N ALA A 518 -57.51 11.48 28.39
CA ALA A 518 -56.26 12.06 28.88
C ALA A 518 -55.46 11.05 29.71
N GLN A 519 -56.12 10.29 30.59
CA GLN A 519 -55.46 9.27 31.40
C GLN A 519 -54.93 8.11 30.56
N GLN A 520 -55.70 7.63 29.58
CA GLN A 520 -55.25 6.59 28.65
C GLN A 520 -54.03 7.06 27.83
N LEU A 521 -54.09 8.28 27.26
CA LEU A 521 -52.99 8.82 26.50
C LEU A 521 -51.75 9.04 27.37
N MET A 522 -51.91 9.46 28.62
CA MET A 522 -50.80 9.64 29.56
C MET A 522 -50.06 8.33 29.83
N VAL A 523 -50.79 7.22 30.02
CA VAL A 523 -50.18 5.89 30.19
C VAL A 523 -49.47 5.45 28.91
N SER A 524 -50.13 5.55 27.75
CA SER A 524 -49.53 5.13 26.47
C SER A 524 -48.30 5.96 26.09
N ALA A 525 -48.36 7.29 26.27
CA ALA A 525 -47.26 8.21 26.00
C ALA A 525 -46.08 8.02 26.96
N GLY A 526 -46.36 7.84 28.26
CA GLY A 526 -45.34 7.54 29.25
C GLY A 526 -44.63 6.22 28.93
N ARG A 527 -45.39 5.18 28.59
CA ARG A 527 -44.84 3.88 28.21
C ARG A 527 -43.96 3.96 26.96
N ALA A 528 -44.44 4.64 25.90
CA ALA A 528 -43.68 4.82 24.66
C ALA A 528 -42.34 5.53 24.92
N LEU A 529 -42.35 6.60 25.72
CA LEU A 529 -41.14 7.35 26.06
C LEU A 529 -40.18 6.53 26.95
N ASN A 530 -40.69 5.77 27.92
CA ASN A 530 -39.88 4.94 28.81
C ASN A 530 -39.23 3.74 28.07
N LEU A 531 -39.97 3.11 27.15
CA LEU A 531 -39.43 2.09 26.24
C LEU A 531 -38.30 2.70 25.39
N PHE A 532 -38.54 3.86 24.77
CA PHE A 532 -37.54 4.54 23.97
C PHE A 532 -36.31 4.97 24.79
N ALA A 533 -36.50 5.38 26.04
CA ALA A 533 -35.42 5.74 26.96
C ALA A 533 -34.64 4.53 27.51
N GLY A 534 -35.10 3.30 27.29
CA GLY A 534 -34.45 2.07 27.76
C GLY A 534 -34.72 1.71 29.24
N GLU A 535 -35.78 2.27 29.81
CA GLU A 535 -36.16 2.11 31.22
C GLU A 535 -37.13 0.95 31.45
N GLU A 536 -37.88 0.58 30.40
CA GLU A 536 -38.79 -0.57 30.42
C GLU A 536 -38.13 -1.80 29.79
N LYS A 537 -38.29 -2.95 30.44
CA LYS A 537 -37.88 -4.24 29.90
C LYS A 537 -38.99 -4.84 29.03
N ILE A 538 -38.58 -5.50 27.94
CA ILE A 538 -39.49 -6.22 27.05
C ILE A 538 -39.20 -7.71 27.25
N GLY A 539 -40.00 -8.35 28.10
CA GLY A 539 -39.67 -9.69 28.61
C GLY A 539 -38.38 -9.66 29.45
N GLU A 540 -37.41 -10.50 29.09
CA GLU A 540 -36.08 -10.53 29.73
C GLU A 540 -35.06 -9.60 29.07
N LYS A 541 -35.38 -9.00 27.91
CA LYS A 541 -34.44 -8.16 27.15
C LYS A 541 -34.55 -6.70 27.58
N GLN A 542 -33.39 -6.07 27.75
CA GLN A 542 -33.28 -4.62 27.88
C GLN A 542 -32.91 -4.05 26.51
N ALA A 543 -33.83 -3.30 25.92
CA ALA A 543 -33.67 -2.61 24.64
C ALA A 543 -33.91 -1.12 24.86
N ALA A 544 -33.42 -0.28 23.95
CA ALA A 544 -33.67 1.15 23.96
C ALA A 544 -33.85 1.69 22.53
N GLY A 545 -34.23 2.96 22.41
CA GLY A 545 -34.43 3.62 21.13
C GLY A 545 -35.59 3.03 20.32
N LEU A 546 -35.50 3.15 18.99
CA LEU A 546 -36.50 2.62 18.06
C LEU A 546 -36.56 1.09 18.07
N GLN A 547 -35.46 0.41 18.43
CA GLN A 547 -35.45 -1.05 18.55
C GLN A 547 -36.37 -1.52 19.68
N ALA A 548 -36.36 -0.85 20.84
CA ALA A 548 -37.28 -1.17 21.94
C ALA A 548 -38.75 -1.02 21.51
N ILE A 549 -39.04 0.01 20.73
CA ILE A 549 -40.38 0.22 20.19
C ILE A 549 -40.76 -0.93 19.25
N ALA A 550 -39.87 -1.33 18.34
CA ALA A 550 -40.11 -2.45 17.43
C ALA A 550 -40.31 -3.78 18.18
N ASP A 551 -39.44 -4.10 19.15
CA ASP A 551 -39.53 -5.32 19.95
C ASP A 551 -40.84 -5.39 20.76
N PHE A 552 -41.28 -4.24 21.29
CA PHE A 552 -42.56 -4.12 21.98
C PHE A 552 -43.73 -4.39 21.05
N MET A 553 -43.71 -3.80 19.84
CA MET A 553 -44.76 -4.00 18.83
C MET A 553 -44.86 -5.45 18.36
N GLU A 554 -43.74 -6.15 18.21
CA GLU A 554 -43.75 -7.56 17.82
C GLU A 554 -44.33 -8.47 18.92
N THR A 555 -44.05 -8.14 20.18
CA THR A 555 -44.43 -8.97 21.35
C THR A 555 -45.84 -8.69 21.85
N ALA A 556 -46.24 -7.42 21.93
CA ALA A 556 -47.47 -6.99 22.60
C ALA A 556 -48.65 -6.74 21.66
N VAL A 557 -48.41 -6.61 20.34
CA VAL A 557 -49.45 -6.25 19.35
C VAL A 557 -49.67 -7.38 18.34
N PRO A 558 -50.92 -7.83 18.13
CA PRO A 558 -51.26 -8.84 17.13
C PRO A 558 -50.81 -8.43 15.71
N PRO A 559 -50.34 -9.37 14.85
CA PRO A 559 -49.78 -9.05 13.53
C PRO A 559 -50.65 -8.15 12.64
N ALA A 560 -51.98 -8.31 12.68
CA ALA A 560 -52.92 -7.55 11.87
C ALA A 560 -53.05 -6.07 12.28
N GLU A 561 -52.65 -5.72 13.50
CA GLU A 561 -52.80 -4.37 14.06
C GLU A 561 -51.46 -3.61 14.17
N ARG A 562 -50.34 -4.29 13.92
CA ARG A 562 -48.98 -3.74 14.14
C ARG A 562 -48.70 -2.47 13.37
N GLU A 563 -49.11 -2.40 12.11
CA GLU A 563 -48.84 -1.23 11.26
C GLU A 563 -49.53 0.03 11.82
N LYS A 564 -50.84 -0.06 12.06
CA LYS A 564 -51.65 1.04 12.60
C LYS A 564 -51.24 1.43 14.02
N ALA A 565 -51.01 0.45 14.89
CA ALA A 565 -50.57 0.72 16.26
C ALA A 565 -49.15 1.30 16.31
N GLY A 566 -48.26 0.89 15.40
CA GLY A 566 -46.92 1.44 15.25
C GLY A 566 -46.93 2.90 14.79
N GLU A 567 -47.75 3.23 13.79
CA GLU A 567 -47.94 4.61 13.33
C GLU A 567 -48.41 5.54 14.47
N VAL A 568 -49.42 5.09 15.23
CA VAL A 568 -49.93 5.84 16.39
C VAL A 568 -48.86 6.00 17.47
N LEU A 569 -48.11 4.94 17.78
CA LEU A 569 -47.07 4.99 18.81
C LEU A 569 -45.92 5.92 18.43
N VAL A 570 -45.46 5.88 17.18
CA VAL A 570 -44.40 6.77 16.66
C VAL A 570 -44.88 8.22 16.67
N ARG A 571 -46.14 8.49 16.30
CA ARG A 571 -46.73 9.82 16.38
C ARG A 571 -46.77 10.35 17.82
N ILE A 572 -47.19 9.52 18.78
CA ILE A 572 -47.19 9.87 20.20
C ILE A 572 -45.77 10.13 20.68
N LEU A 573 -44.82 9.24 20.38
CA LEU A 573 -43.42 9.38 20.76
C LEU A 573 -42.82 10.69 20.23
N ASN A 574 -43.01 11.00 18.95
CA ASN A 574 -42.52 12.24 18.35
C ASN A 574 -43.15 13.48 18.99
N GLY A 575 -44.45 13.45 19.30
CA GLY A 575 -45.13 14.54 19.99
C GLY A 575 -44.59 14.76 21.41
N VAL A 576 -44.35 13.69 22.16
CA VAL A 576 -43.79 13.76 23.51
C VAL A 576 -42.32 14.20 23.48
N LEU A 577 -41.51 13.69 22.55
CA LEU A 577 -40.13 14.11 22.36
C LEU A 577 -40.04 15.58 21.95
N PHE A 578 -40.98 16.09 21.17
CA PHE A 578 -41.07 17.52 20.86
C PHE A 578 -41.33 18.35 22.13
N GLU A 579 -42.29 17.98 22.96
CA GLU A 579 -42.53 18.68 24.24
C GLU A 579 -41.34 18.55 25.20
N LEU A 580 -40.63 17.43 25.19
CA LEU A 580 -39.39 17.24 25.93
C LEU A 580 -38.29 18.19 25.44
N THR A 581 -38.14 18.37 24.13
CA THR A 581 -37.26 19.38 23.53
C THR A 581 -37.63 20.77 24.01
N GLN A 582 -38.91 21.15 23.97
CA GLN A 582 -39.37 22.47 24.43
C GLN A 582 -39.05 22.70 25.92
N LEU A 583 -39.32 21.72 26.79
CA LEU A 583 -38.97 21.79 28.21
C LEU A 583 -37.46 21.90 28.44
N SER A 584 -36.66 21.15 27.68
CA SER A 584 -35.19 21.23 27.77
C SER A 584 -34.66 22.61 27.38
N ARG A 585 -35.32 23.29 26.42
CA ARG A 585 -35.00 24.65 25.98
C ARG A 585 -35.41 25.69 27.01
N GLU A 586 -36.59 25.54 27.60
CA GLU A 586 -37.07 26.41 28.70
C GLU A 586 -36.12 26.34 29.90
N LYS A 587 -35.69 25.14 30.30
CA LYS A 587 -34.68 24.94 31.37
C LYS A 587 -33.34 25.60 31.04
N ALA A 588 -33.02 25.77 29.76
CA ALA A 588 -31.81 26.42 29.26
C ALA A 588 -32.00 27.92 28.91
N ASN A 589 -33.17 28.51 29.21
CA ASN A 589 -33.53 29.89 28.84
C ASN A 589 -33.44 30.19 27.33
N LEU A 590 -33.75 29.20 26.49
CA LEU A 590 -33.78 29.33 25.02
C LEU A 590 -35.22 29.54 24.53
N LYS A 591 -35.36 30.22 23.39
CA LYS A 591 -36.66 30.42 22.74
C LYS A 591 -37.28 29.08 22.36
N PRO A 592 -38.60 28.88 22.51
CA PRO A 592 -39.28 27.68 22.00
C PRO A 592 -39.02 27.48 20.50
N LEU A 593 -38.95 26.23 20.04
CA LEU A 593 -38.93 25.92 18.61
C LEU A 593 -40.31 26.16 18.01
N GLU A 594 -40.34 26.77 16.84
CA GLU A 594 -41.53 26.91 16.01
C GLU A 594 -41.83 25.59 15.29
N PRO A 595 -43.09 25.20 15.07
CA PRO A 595 -43.45 23.95 14.40
C PRO A 595 -43.28 24.05 12.87
N ASP A 596 -42.11 24.45 12.39
CA ASP A 596 -41.76 24.63 10.99
C ASP A 596 -41.04 23.39 10.38
N GLU A 597 -40.79 23.44 9.07
CA GLU A 597 -40.12 22.35 8.34
C GLU A 597 -38.71 22.06 8.88
N LYS A 598 -37.98 23.10 9.30
CA LYS A 598 -36.64 22.96 9.88
C LYS A 598 -36.67 22.20 11.20
N THR A 599 -37.64 22.52 12.05
CA THR A 599 -37.84 21.85 13.33
C THR A 599 -38.29 20.41 13.13
N GLN A 600 -39.16 20.14 12.14
CA GLN A 600 -39.53 18.77 11.78
C GLN A 600 -38.32 17.95 11.32
N ALA A 601 -37.47 18.52 10.44
CA ALA A 601 -36.24 17.86 9.99
C ALA A 601 -35.25 17.61 11.15
N PHE A 602 -35.05 18.60 12.03
CA PHE A 602 -34.24 18.46 13.24
C PHE A 602 -34.77 17.33 14.12
N MET A 603 -36.07 17.32 14.43
CA MET A 603 -36.68 16.31 15.30
C MET A 603 -36.59 14.91 14.70
N ALA A 604 -36.86 14.76 13.40
CA ALA A 604 -36.75 13.48 12.71
C ALA A 604 -35.33 12.89 12.83
N GLN A 605 -34.30 13.70 12.56
CA GLN A 605 -32.91 13.28 12.72
C GLN A 605 -32.53 13.07 14.19
N ALA A 606 -33.05 13.89 15.11
CA ALA A 606 -32.76 13.78 16.55
C ALA A 606 -33.31 12.47 17.13
N VAL A 607 -34.50 12.02 16.73
CA VAL A 607 -35.06 10.73 17.17
C VAL A 607 -34.16 9.57 16.74
N VAL A 608 -33.71 9.56 15.48
CA VAL A 608 -32.77 8.55 14.97
C VAL A 608 -31.45 8.62 15.73
N ALA A 609 -30.89 9.82 15.91
CA ALA A 609 -29.65 10.01 16.65
C ALA A 609 -29.75 9.58 18.12
N LEU A 610 -30.89 9.82 18.78
CA LEU A 610 -31.12 9.37 20.16
C LEU A 610 -31.12 7.84 20.23
N SER A 611 -31.81 7.18 19.29
CA SER A 611 -31.82 5.73 19.16
C SER A 611 -30.42 5.16 18.91
N ASP A 612 -29.67 5.75 17.96
CA ASP A 612 -28.32 5.29 17.63
C ASP A 612 -27.30 5.58 18.75
N SER A 613 -27.57 6.57 19.60
CA SER A 613 -26.68 6.95 20.70
C SER A 613 -26.53 5.89 21.78
N PHE A 614 -27.42 4.91 21.86
CA PHE A 614 -27.27 3.74 22.75
C PHE A 614 -26.15 2.79 22.29
N PHE A 615 -25.81 2.82 21.00
CA PHE A 615 -24.66 2.09 20.43
C PHE A 615 -23.36 2.92 20.46
N TYR A 616 -23.42 4.14 21.00
CA TYR A 616 -22.29 5.04 21.21
C TYR A 616 -22.06 5.22 22.72
N PRO A 617 -21.38 4.29 23.42
CA PRO A 617 -21.27 4.22 24.88
C PRO A 617 -20.33 5.29 25.48
N ALA A 618 -20.04 6.37 24.77
CA ALA A 618 -19.19 7.43 25.29
C ALA A 618 -19.97 8.31 26.28
N PRO A 619 -19.43 8.60 27.48
CA PRO A 619 -20.05 9.53 28.41
C PRO A 619 -19.94 11.00 27.93
N PHE A 620 -18.93 11.29 27.12
CA PHE A 620 -18.69 12.60 26.52
C PHE A 620 -18.28 12.45 25.05
N ALA A 621 -18.74 13.36 24.20
CA ALA A 621 -18.13 13.64 22.91
C ALA A 621 -17.16 14.80 23.06
N PHE A 622 -15.96 14.70 22.48
CA PHE A 622 -14.99 15.79 22.53
C PHE A 622 -15.03 16.59 21.23
N THR A 623 -15.17 17.91 21.37
CA THR A 623 -15.14 18.89 20.27
C THR A 623 -13.94 19.82 20.46
N LEU A 624 -13.39 20.33 19.35
CA LEU A 624 -12.19 21.16 19.32
C LEU A 624 -12.56 22.63 19.56
N LYS A 625 -11.95 23.27 20.57
CA LYS A 625 -12.08 24.71 20.81
C LYS A 625 -10.90 25.49 20.23
N GLU A 626 -9.69 25.05 20.54
CA GLU A 626 -8.45 25.73 20.14
C GLU A 626 -7.39 24.68 19.80
N PHE A 627 -6.48 25.00 18.88
CA PHE A 627 -5.32 24.17 18.59
C PHE A 627 -4.13 24.99 18.12
N ASN A 628 -2.92 24.46 18.33
CA ASN A 628 -1.71 24.88 17.67
C ASN A 628 -1.15 23.68 16.90
N GLN A 629 -1.15 23.76 15.57
CA GLN A 629 -0.77 22.65 14.72
C GLN A 629 0.76 22.54 14.65
N VAL A 630 1.27 21.33 14.90
CA VAL A 630 2.66 20.95 14.68
C VAL A 630 2.65 19.75 13.76
N GLN A 631 3.35 19.83 12.62
CA GLN A 631 3.44 18.70 11.70
C GLN A 631 4.72 17.89 11.95
N ALA A 632 4.71 16.64 11.51
CA ALA A 632 5.89 15.79 11.48
C ALA A 632 6.06 15.17 10.10
N SER A 633 7.33 14.95 9.74
CA SER A 633 7.70 14.20 8.55
C SER A 633 8.25 12.84 8.93
N ILE A 634 7.84 11.84 8.15
CA ILE A 634 8.39 10.50 8.21
C ILE A 634 9.32 10.35 7.01
N PHE A 635 10.62 10.35 7.30
CA PHE A 635 11.65 10.16 6.31
C PHE A 635 12.01 8.68 6.18
N GLN A 636 12.06 8.16 4.96
CA GLN A 636 12.69 6.87 4.71
C GLN A 636 14.16 7.12 4.37
N LEU A 637 15.04 6.56 5.20
CA LEU A 637 16.48 6.66 5.08
C LEU A 637 17.02 5.37 4.49
N ALA A 638 17.80 5.47 3.42
CA ALA A 638 18.38 4.30 2.77
C ALA A 638 19.85 4.50 2.43
N ARG A 639 20.69 3.53 2.80
CA ARG A 639 22.03 3.35 2.24
C ARG A 639 22.00 2.11 1.34
N ALA A 640 22.18 2.32 0.04
CA ALA A 640 22.02 1.29 -0.99
C ALA A 640 23.29 1.21 -1.87
N PRO A 641 24.34 0.47 -1.44
CA PRO A 641 25.59 0.36 -2.19
C PRO A 641 25.46 -0.45 -3.49
N GLY A 642 24.48 -1.35 -3.57
CA GLY A 642 24.17 -2.19 -4.72
C GLY A 642 23.48 -1.46 -5.88
N LYS A 643 22.90 -0.27 -5.65
CA LYS A 643 22.16 0.52 -6.65
C LYS A 643 22.91 0.66 -8.00
N TRP A 644 24.18 1.03 -7.95
CA TRP A 644 25.00 1.17 -9.18
C TRP A 644 25.30 -0.15 -9.86
N ILE A 645 25.48 -1.23 -9.08
CA ILE A 645 25.71 -2.58 -9.61
C ILE A 645 24.45 -3.05 -10.36
N VAL A 646 23.27 -2.80 -9.79
CA VAL A 646 21.99 -3.09 -10.46
C VAL A 646 21.87 -2.31 -11.76
N TYR A 647 22.18 -1.00 -11.77
CA TYR A 647 22.10 -0.18 -12.98
C TYR A 647 23.05 -0.67 -14.09
N ILE A 648 24.28 -1.04 -13.76
CA ILE A 648 25.21 -1.65 -14.72
C ILE A 648 24.66 -2.99 -15.22
N GLY A 649 24.09 -3.80 -14.32
CA GLY A 649 23.41 -5.04 -14.68
C GLY A 649 22.27 -4.81 -15.67
N CYS A 650 21.38 -3.86 -15.41
CA CYS A 650 20.29 -3.49 -16.33
C CYS A 650 20.82 -3.04 -17.70
N LEU A 651 21.88 -2.23 -17.74
CA LEU A 651 22.53 -1.82 -18.98
C LEU A 651 23.06 -3.03 -19.77
N PHE A 652 23.74 -3.96 -19.09
CA PHE A 652 24.24 -5.19 -19.70
C PHE A 652 23.12 -6.10 -20.19
N LEU A 653 21.97 -6.11 -19.50
CA LEU A 653 20.80 -6.88 -19.92
C LEU A 653 20.26 -6.34 -21.24
N ILE A 654 20.09 -5.03 -21.34
CA ILE A 654 19.60 -4.36 -22.56
C ILE A 654 20.54 -4.62 -23.73
N ILE A 655 21.84 -4.36 -23.56
CA ILE A 655 22.86 -4.60 -24.59
C ILE A 655 22.92 -6.09 -24.96
N GLY A 656 22.86 -6.97 -23.98
CA GLY A 656 22.95 -8.42 -24.16
C GLY A 656 21.78 -8.98 -24.98
N ILE A 657 20.55 -8.63 -24.61
CA ILE A 657 19.35 -9.02 -25.33
C ILE A 657 19.38 -8.46 -26.76
N PHE A 658 19.71 -7.18 -26.93
CA PHE A 658 19.77 -6.55 -28.25
C PHE A 658 20.78 -7.25 -29.17
N ALA A 659 22.00 -7.50 -28.67
CA ALA A 659 23.02 -8.22 -29.43
C ALA A 659 22.61 -9.66 -29.77
N MET A 660 21.92 -10.37 -28.87
CA MET A 660 21.47 -11.74 -29.12
C MET A 660 20.28 -11.83 -30.09
N LEU A 661 19.40 -10.83 -30.11
CA LEU A 661 18.20 -10.84 -30.96
C LEU A 661 18.48 -10.29 -32.36
N TYR A 662 19.19 -9.15 -32.46
CA TYR A 662 19.34 -8.41 -33.71
C TYR A 662 20.66 -8.68 -34.45
N VAL A 663 21.74 -9.08 -33.76
CA VAL A 663 23.00 -9.39 -34.44
C VAL A 663 23.00 -10.86 -34.83
N ARG A 664 23.13 -11.16 -36.13
CA ARG A 664 23.21 -12.53 -36.65
C ARG A 664 24.67 -12.93 -36.86
N GLU A 665 25.11 -14.01 -36.22
CA GLU A 665 26.43 -14.57 -36.52
C GLU A 665 26.34 -15.38 -37.82
N ARG A 666 27.18 -15.02 -38.78
CA ARG A 666 27.21 -15.60 -40.12
C ARG A 666 28.64 -15.82 -40.60
N ARG A 667 28.87 -16.91 -41.31
CA ARG A 667 30.16 -17.31 -41.87
C ARG A 667 29.99 -17.79 -43.31
N VAL A 668 30.85 -17.29 -44.20
CA VAL A 668 30.91 -17.69 -45.60
C VAL A 668 32.26 -18.31 -45.86
N TRP A 669 32.26 -19.40 -46.61
CA TRP A 669 33.47 -20.03 -47.14
C TRP A 669 33.36 -20.12 -48.65
N VAL A 670 34.42 -19.75 -49.34
CA VAL A 670 34.55 -19.93 -50.79
C VAL A 670 35.85 -20.67 -51.06
N TRP A 671 35.75 -21.84 -51.67
CA TRP A 671 36.87 -22.66 -52.09
C TRP A 671 37.07 -22.52 -53.59
N ILE A 672 38.25 -22.10 -54.03
CA ILE A 672 38.56 -21.84 -55.44
C ILE A 672 39.67 -22.80 -55.88
N THR A 673 39.41 -23.59 -56.92
CA THR A 673 40.35 -24.56 -57.49
C THR A 673 40.67 -24.21 -58.94
N PRO A 674 41.90 -24.47 -59.42
CA PRO A 674 42.26 -24.22 -60.81
C PRO A 674 41.54 -25.19 -61.76
N GLU A 675 41.11 -24.71 -62.92
CA GLU A 675 40.49 -25.49 -64.00
C GLU A 675 40.97 -24.94 -65.37
N GLY A 676 42.19 -25.33 -65.78
CA GLY A 676 42.86 -24.73 -66.93
C GLY A 676 43.23 -23.26 -66.69
N ASP A 677 42.92 -22.38 -67.64
CA ASP A 677 43.06 -20.91 -67.50
C ASP A 677 41.91 -20.27 -66.68
N ALA A 678 40.93 -21.07 -66.28
CA ALA A 678 39.78 -20.69 -65.48
C ALA A 678 39.89 -21.24 -64.05
N SER A 679 38.90 -20.95 -63.21
CA SER A 679 38.82 -21.52 -61.86
C SER A 679 37.40 -21.96 -61.52
N ARG A 680 37.27 -22.91 -60.60
CA ARG A 680 35.99 -23.39 -60.09
C ARG A 680 35.84 -22.95 -58.65
N ALA A 681 34.68 -22.40 -58.32
CA ALA A 681 34.40 -21.89 -56.99
C ALA A 681 33.22 -22.61 -56.33
N GLN A 682 33.44 -23.07 -55.10
CA GLN A 682 32.43 -23.66 -54.25
C GLN A 682 32.20 -22.78 -53.02
N MET A 683 30.97 -22.28 -52.87
CA MET A 683 30.56 -21.43 -51.75
C MET A 683 29.66 -22.17 -50.78
N ALA A 684 29.84 -21.95 -49.47
CA ALA A 684 28.90 -22.33 -48.43
C ALA A 684 28.67 -21.19 -47.43
N LEU A 685 27.43 -21.04 -46.97
CA LEU A 685 27.04 -20.09 -45.92
C LEU A 685 26.51 -20.85 -44.69
N SER A 686 26.92 -20.39 -43.51
CA SER A 686 26.37 -20.82 -42.24
C SER A 686 25.89 -19.63 -41.42
N THR A 687 24.68 -19.74 -40.90
CA THR A 687 24.08 -18.78 -39.97
C THR A 687 23.73 -19.50 -38.66
N ASN A 688 23.75 -18.75 -37.55
CA ASN A 688 23.33 -19.28 -36.24
C ASN A 688 21.82 -19.55 -36.14
N ARG A 689 21.00 -18.95 -37.01
CA ARG A 689 19.54 -19.14 -37.11
C ARG A 689 19.13 -19.28 -38.58
N LYS A 690 18.19 -20.20 -38.88
CA LYS A 690 17.54 -20.29 -40.19
C LYS A 690 16.43 -19.25 -40.25
N THR A 691 16.53 -18.32 -41.18
CA THR A 691 15.60 -17.18 -41.35
C THR A 691 15.49 -16.87 -42.83
N MET A 692 14.34 -16.41 -43.31
CA MET A 692 14.15 -16.01 -44.72
C MET A 692 15.18 -14.98 -45.20
N ASP A 693 15.60 -14.07 -44.33
CA ASP A 693 16.65 -13.09 -44.63
C ASP A 693 18.03 -13.72 -44.88
N GLY A 694 18.29 -14.89 -44.30
CA GLY A 694 19.51 -15.67 -44.53
C GLY A 694 19.51 -16.33 -45.91
N ASP A 695 18.35 -16.75 -46.38
CA ASP A 695 18.16 -17.34 -47.71
C ASP A 695 18.33 -16.27 -48.79
N LYS A 696 17.70 -15.10 -48.61
CA LYS A 696 17.88 -13.93 -49.49
C LYS A 696 19.33 -13.47 -49.55
N GLU A 697 20.00 -13.41 -48.39
CA GLU A 697 21.40 -13.03 -48.31
C GLU A 697 22.33 -14.05 -48.99
N PHE A 698 22.01 -15.35 -48.91
CA PHE A 698 22.75 -16.37 -49.64
C PHE A 698 22.65 -16.18 -51.15
N GLU A 699 21.44 -15.99 -51.69
CA GLU A 699 21.25 -15.73 -53.11
C GLU A 699 21.95 -14.44 -53.56
N MET A 700 21.88 -13.37 -52.77
CA MET A 700 22.62 -12.14 -53.04
C MET A 700 24.14 -12.37 -53.09
N LEU A 701 24.70 -13.10 -52.12
CA LEU A 701 26.14 -13.42 -52.08
C LEU A 701 26.54 -14.33 -53.23
N LYS A 702 25.70 -15.30 -53.59
CA LYS A 702 25.89 -16.19 -54.73
C LYS A 702 26.02 -15.39 -56.02
N THR A 703 25.04 -14.54 -56.34
CA THR A 703 25.07 -13.69 -57.53
C THR A 703 26.25 -12.72 -57.50
N LYS A 704 26.52 -12.08 -56.36
CA LYS A 704 27.57 -11.05 -56.26
C LYS A 704 28.99 -11.61 -56.35
N LEU A 705 29.25 -12.77 -55.74
CA LEU A 705 30.60 -13.34 -55.65
C LEU A 705 30.93 -14.28 -56.79
N LEU A 706 29.95 -15.09 -57.24
CA LEU A 706 30.15 -16.14 -58.23
C LEU A 706 29.57 -15.82 -59.61
N GLY A 707 28.74 -14.77 -59.74
CA GLY A 707 28.06 -14.43 -60.99
C GLY A 707 26.79 -15.26 -61.20
N ASN A 708 26.01 -14.92 -62.23
CA ASN A 708 24.87 -15.75 -62.65
C ASN A 708 25.39 -17.01 -63.38
N PRO A 709 24.68 -18.15 -63.28
CA PRO A 709 24.97 -19.28 -64.16
C PRO A 709 24.85 -18.79 -65.61
N VAL A 710 25.87 -19.09 -66.41
CA VAL A 710 25.77 -19.01 -67.88
C VAL A 710 24.83 -20.10 -68.36
#